data_AF-A0A6J2X672-F1
#
_entry.id   AF-A0A6J2X672-F1
#
_cell.length_a   1.000
_cell.length_b   1.000
_cell.length_c   1.000
_cell.angle_alpha   90.00
_cell.angle_beta   90.00
_cell.angle_gamma   90.00
#
_symmetry.space_group_name_H-M   'P 1'
#
loop_
_entity.id
_entity.type
_entity.pdbx_description
1 polymer ?
#
loop_
_entity_poly.entity_id
_entity_poly.type
_entity_poly.pdbx_seq_one_letter_code
_entity_poly.pdbx_strand_id
1 'polypeptide(L)'
;MFASLKNKIREETGSDLSKLTAKITSSTVQKIDNLRGRSHQGSTSSLNSIVSSDGLREEGPIDPEEYRKRIVKLEAEFARKLDTRDNDWKEIVKEKDKRLQSIEKEKDEAYRQISNLKDSLKNAEELKQKILEHRENSEQIESLQNQELAKIKQLVLQRDKELLEKSALLKESNAQLEKLRSEVNRLRRQEELLSDVQDDLEVLRHSSSRDLAHLATELAKCEQERKHLADLNSIFRDSISSENTLDETVASEKKLLEQRLEEAHLQLSDIKTSWSDKIASLETQVGRLSRQAAEEGAERRRAVEDREKLMEKIKQLEAELELSKIELSNKDTKIKRLTQDINEISAELKLLQQQNEEEIQFLRTELDVSKTEIKVVKMNLENVEGELDKTEEENSKLKTSVDSEHLTNNSLRQIITKLEMELGEEKANSLNVQKTLSRVTAEKNTALLRNAEISQQMEMIKQKMRRQESEMNDLINKIGNLEDENSKLKESRIIEQKLNSSITDLEDQVAEKNKTIKVLQLRLADLKKTLQQELRTPANSNFQNDFIESNSAAVLQPSQISTKHFPSVVKRDEDDVNFKYLKHVVIKFLTSREYEAQHLIKAISTLLKFTPEEEKLIQDTLEWKKSWFGSKPKISKVQKTVSFAS
;
A
#
# COMPACT_ATOMS: atom_id res chain seq x y z
N MET A 1 6.11 33.85 -34.46
CA MET A 1 6.18 33.03 -33.23
C MET A 1 6.14 31.52 -33.54
N PHE A 2 5.01 30.92 -33.92
CA PHE A 2 4.89 29.44 -34.13
C PHE A 2 6.02 28.73 -34.89
N ALA A 3 6.58 29.33 -35.95
CA ALA A 3 7.69 28.74 -36.71
C ALA A 3 8.99 28.58 -35.88
N SER A 4 9.28 29.50 -34.97
CA SER A 4 10.45 29.43 -34.08
C SER A 4 10.29 28.30 -33.06
N LEU A 5 9.10 28.14 -32.47
CA LEU A 5 8.78 27.04 -31.56
C LEU A 5 8.89 25.67 -32.26
N LYS A 6 8.46 25.58 -33.52
CA LYS A 6 8.62 24.36 -34.34
C LYS A 6 10.09 23.99 -34.58
N ASN A 7 10.96 24.97 -34.85
CA ASN A 7 12.39 24.73 -35.01
C ASN A 7 13.03 24.29 -33.68
N LYS A 8 12.72 24.98 -32.57
CA LYS A 8 13.22 24.68 -31.22
C LYS A 8 12.91 23.23 -30.80
N ILE A 9 11.67 22.77 -31.01
CA ILE A 9 11.26 21.40 -30.71
C ILE A 9 11.98 20.36 -31.61
N ARG A 10 12.20 20.66 -32.89
CA ARG A 10 12.96 19.77 -33.80
C ARG A 10 14.42 19.63 -33.36
N GLU A 11 15.00 20.71 -32.84
CA GLU A 11 16.38 20.79 -32.36
C GLU A 11 16.57 20.00 -31.05
N GLU A 12 15.61 20.09 -30.12
CA GLU A 12 15.65 19.39 -28.82
C GLU A 12 15.20 17.91 -28.88
N THR A 13 14.38 17.52 -29.87
CA THR A 13 13.83 16.14 -29.97
C THR A 13 14.34 15.32 -31.17
N GLY A 14 15.20 15.89 -32.01
CA GLY A 14 15.83 15.20 -33.15
C GLY A 14 14.87 14.67 -34.22
N SER A 15 13.59 15.04 -34.22
CA SER A 15 12.57 14.47 -35.10
C SER A 15 11.57 15.49 -35.63
N ASP A 16 11.16 15.33 -36.90
CA ASP A 16 10.17 16.19 -37.53
C ASP A 16 8.76 15.93 -37.00
N LEU A 17 8.13 16.97 -36.46
CA LEU A 17 6.75 16.94 -35.96
C LEU A 17 5.74 16.41 -36.99
N SER A 18 6.00 16.62 -38.29
CA SER A 18 5.21 16.11 -39.41
C SER A 18 5.12 14.58 -39.45
N LYS A 19 6.16 13.87 -38.97
CA LYS A 19 6.17 12.39 -38.86
C LYS A 19 5.36 11.91 -37.65
N LEU A 20 5.21 12.74 -36.62
CA LEU A 20 4.39 12.43 -35.45
C LEU A 20 2.89 12.51 -35.79
N THR A 21 2.47 13.56 -36.51
CA THR A 21 1.09 13.72 -36.98
C THR A 21 0.63 12.55 -37.84
N ALA A 22 1.50 12.03 -38.71
CA ALA A 22 1.21 10.87 -39.56
C ALA A 22 1.00 9.56 -38.77
N LYS A 23 1.61 9.40 -37.58
CA LYS A 23 1.33 8.25 -36.70
C LYS A 23 -0.04 8.37 -36.02
N ILE A 24 -0.40 9.57 -35.56
CA ILE A 24 -1.66 9.82 -34.84
C ILE A 24 -2.87 9.65 -35.78
N THR A 25 -2.78 10.11 -37.04
CA THR A 25 -3.85 9.86 -38.02
C THR A 25 -3.97 8.38 -38.38
N SER A 26 -2.85 7.67 -38.58
CA SER A 26 -2.84 6.23 -38.89
C SER A 26 -3.53 5.39 -37.81
N SER A 27 -3.22 5.61 -36.52
CA SER A 27 -3.87 4.88 -35.42
C SER A 27 -5.35 5.23 -35.22
N THR A 28 -5.78 6.42 -35.64
CA THR A 28 -7.17 6.88 -35.47
C THR A 28 -8.08 6.33 -36.57
N VAL A 29 -7.58 6.26 -37.82
CA VAL A 29 -8.33 5.68 -38.96
C VAL A 29 -8.67 4.20 -38.71
N GLN A 30 -7.71 3.41 -38.20
CA GLN A 30 -7.91 1.99 -37.89
C GLN A 30 -9.01 1.68 -36.85
N LYS A 31 -9.54 2.69 -36.15
CA LYS A 31 -10.61 2.51 -35.14
C LYS A 31 -12.01 2.94 -35.62
N ILE A 32 -12.14 3.44 -36.84
CA ILE A 32 -13.42 3.93 -37.40
C ILE A 32 -14.04 2.92 -38.41
N ASP A 33 -13.22 2.18 -39.16
CA ASP A 33 -13.72 1.19 -40.14
C ASP A 33 -14.50 0.02 -39.50
N ASN A 34 -14.24 -0.31 -38.24
CA ASN A 34 -14.90 -1.40 -37.50
C ASN A 34 -16.39 -1.16 -37.17
N LEU A 35 -16.99 -0.03 -37.58
CA LEU A 35 -18.42 0.27 -37.42
C LEU A 35 -19.21 0.29 -38.73
N ARG A 36 -18.59 0.05 -39.90
CA ARG A 36 -19.30 -0.07 -41.18
C ARG A 36 -19.42 -1.53 -41.63
N GLY A 37 -20.17 -2.31 -40.84
CA GLY A 37 -20.47 -3.72 -41.14
C GLY A 37 -21.13 -3.88 -42.52
N ARG A 38 -20.49 -4.65 -43.41
CA ARG A 38 -21.03 -4.99 -44.73
C ARG A 38 -22.37 -5.71 -44.61
N SER A 39 -23.33 -5.29 -45.42
CA SER A 39 -24.46 -6.13 -45.80
C SER A 39 -24.02 -7.23 -46.80
N HIS A 40 -24.81 -8.31 -46.81
CA HIS A 40 -24.90 -9.38 -47.82
C HIS A 40 -23.91 -10.56 -47.82
N GLN A 41 -24.51 -11.70 -48.21
CA GLN A 41 -23.96 -13.02 -48.55
C GLN A 41 -23.33 -13.84 -47.41
N GLY A 42 -23.85 -15.02 -47.04
CA GLY A 42 -25.14 -15.61 -47.45
C GLY A 42 -25.29 -17.11 -47.11
N SER A 43 -26.51 -17.51 -46.74
CA SER A 43 -27.04 -18.89 -46.75
C SER A 43 -28.58 -18.80 -46.72
N THR A 44 -29.30 -18.69 -47.83
CA THR A 44 -29.78 -19.81 -48.67
C THR A 44 -30.65 -20.83 -47.93
N SER A 45 -31.92 -20.48 -47.69
CA SER A 45 -33.02 -21.46 -47.58
C SER A 45 -34.18 -20.97 -48.45
N SER A 46 -34.55 -21.78 -49.45
CA SER A 46 -35.63 -21.44 -50.38
C SER A 46 -36.99 -21.61 -49.72
N LEU A 47 -37.85 -20.58 -49.84
CA LEU A 47 -39.30 -20.70 -49.65
C LEU A 47 -40.01 -20.63 -51.00
N ASN A 48 -39.62 -21.53 -51.91
CA ASN A 48 -40.40 -21.86 -53.11
C ASN A 48 -40.11 -23.32 -53.52
N SER A 49 -40.95 -24.24 -53.01
CA SER A 49 -41.12 -25.60 -53.54
C SER A 49 -42.48 -26.14 -53.07
N ILE A 50 -43.49 -25.95 -53.91
CA ILE A 50 -44.79 -26.62 -53.85
C ILE A 50 -44.79 -27.60 -55.03
N VAL A 51 -45.28 -28.83 -54.84
CA VAL A 51 -45.27 -29.95 -55.83
C VAL A 51 -43.83 -30.41 -56.15
N SER A 52 -43.42 -31.68 -56.10
CA SER A 52 -44.04 -33.00 -55.88
C SER A 52 -42.91 -34.00 -55.52
N SER A 53 -43.07 -35.31 -55.26
CA SER A 53 -44.22 -36.24 -55.21
C SER A 53 -43.79 -37.55 -54.50
N ASP A 54 -44.79 -38.36 -54.15
CA ASP A 54 -44.75 -39.84 -54.07
C ASP A 54 -44.07 -40.47 -52.83
N GLY A 55 -44.70 -41.44 -52.14
CA GLY A 55 -46.04 -42.00 -52.39
C GLY A 55 -46.46 -43.05 -51.36
N LEU A 56 -47.68 -43.57 -51.53
CA LEU A 56 -48.36 -44.61 -50.72
C LEU A 56 -48.75 -44.18 -49.28
N ARG A 57 -49.97 -44.48 -48.78
CA ARG A 57 -51.21 -44.94 -49.43
C ARG A 57 -52.42 -44.76 -48.50
N GLU A 58 -53.61 -44.96 -49.07
CA GLU A 58 -54.92 -45.15 -48.42
C GLU A 58 -55.56 -43.92 -47.74
N GLU A 59 -56.76 -43.58 -48.22
CA GLU A 59 -57.66 -42.61 -47.61
C GLU A 59 -58.31 -43.24 -46.37
N GLY A 60 -58.05 -42.66 -45.20
CA GLY A 60 -58.88 -42.80 -44.01
C GLY A 60 -59.30 -41.42 -43.50
N PRO A 61 -60.47 -41.26 -42.88
CA PRO A 61 -60.84 -40.00 -42.24
C PRO A 61 -59.90 -39.75 -41.06
N ILE A 62 -58.92 -38.85 -41.25
CA ILE A 62 -57.97 -38.49 -40.19
C ILE A 62 -58.75 -37.89 -39.01
N ASP A 63 -58.60 -38.49 -37.84
CA ASP A 63 -59.31 -38.11 -36.63
C ASP A 63 -59.07 -36.61 -36.31
N PRO A 64 -60.12 -35.78 -36.13
CA PRO A 64 -59.99 -34.41 -35.66
C PRO A 64 -59.15 -34.28 -34.37
N GLU A 65 -59.07 -35.31 -33.53
CA GLU A 65 -58.16 -35.35 -32.38
C GLU A 65 -56.67 -35.39 -32.76
N GLU A 66 -56.26 -36.05 -33.84
CA GLU A 66 -54.86 -36.04 -34.27
C GLU A 66 -54.43 -34.67 -34.80
N TYR A 67 -55.29 -33.99 -35.56
CA TYR A 67 -55.05 -32.61 -35.99
C TYR A 67 -54.96 -31.65 -34.79
N ARG A 68 -55.85 -31.76 -33.79
CA ARG A 68 -55.75 -31.00 -32.54
C ARG A 68 -54.44 -31.27 -31.81
N LYS A 69 -54.06 -32.54 -31.62
CA LYS A 69 -52.78 -32.93 -31.01
C LYS A 69 -51.58 -32.36 -31.79
N ARG A 70 -51.63 -32.32 -33.13
CA ARG A 70 -50.56 -31.75 -33.96
C ARG A 70 -50.43 -30.23 -33.80
N ILE A 71 -51.55 -29.52 -33.74
CA ILE A 71 -51.59 -28.06 -33.50
C ILE A 71 -51.04 -27.74 -32.10
N VAL A 72 -51.57 -28.38 -31.05
CA VAL A 72 -51.10 -28.19 -29.66
C VAL A 72 -49.61 -28.49 -29.50
N LYS A 73 -49.08 -29.48 -30.24
CA LYS A 73 -47.65 -29.80 -30.24
C LYS A 73 -46.80 -28.73 -30.94
N LEU A 74 -47.29 -28.13 -32.03
CA LEU A 74 -46.65 -26.98 -32.67
C LEU A 74 -46.71 -25.73 -31.80
N GLU A 75 -47.85 -25.44 -31.17
CA GLU A 75 -48.02 -24.33 -30.21
C GLU A 75 -47.07 -24.48 -29.02
N ALA A 76 -46.94 -25.68 -28.45
CA ALA A 76 -45.99 -25.97 -27.39
C ALA A 76 -44.51 -25.85 -27.84
N GLU A 77 -44.20 -26.17 -29.10
CA GLU A 77 -42.87 -25.91 -29.67
C GLU A 77 -42.60 -24.43 -29.92
N PHE A 78 -43.58 -23.65 -30.38
CA PHE A 78 -43.45 -22.19 -30.51
C PHE A 78 -43.34 -21.50 -29.14
N ALA A 79 -44.11 -21.94 -28.15
CA ALA A 79 -44.00 -21.45 -26.78
C ALA A 79 -42.62 -21.74 -26.17
N ARG A 80 -42.08 -22.96 -26.34
CA ARG A 80 -40.68 -23.26 -25.95
C ARG A 80 -39.67 -22.39 -26.70
N LYS A 81 -39.84 -22.21 -28.02
CA LYS A 81 -38.93 -21.37 -28.82
C LYS A 81 -38.95 -19.91 -28.34
N LEU A 82 -40.12 -19.35 -28.02
CA LEU A 82 -40.25 -18.03 -27.40
C LEU A 82 -39.56 -17.97 -26.04
N ASP A 83 -39.85 -18.90 -25.12
CA ASP A 83 -39.21 -18.91 -23.79
C ASP A 83 -37.69 -19.06 -23.89
N THR A 84 -37.15 -19.91 -24.79
CA THR A 84 -35.71 -19.96 -25.03
C THR A 84 -35.15 -18.62 -25.50
N ARG A 85 -35.81 -17.91 -26.43
CA ARG A 85 -35.33 -16.59 -26.88
C ARG A 85 -35.45 -15.52 -25.81
N ASP A 86 -36.51 -15.55 -25.00
CA ASP A 86 -36.66 -14.65 -23.86
C ASP A 86 -35.57 -14.90 -22.81
N ASN A 87 -35.16 -16.15 -22.61
CA ASN A 87 -34.06 -16.50 -21.73
C ASN A 87 -32.69 -16.12 -22.32
N ASP A 88 -32.46 -16.30 -23.63
CA ASP A 88 -31.30 -15.76 -24.36
C ASP A 88 -31.22 -14.24 -24.18
N TRP A 89 -32.33 -13.51 -24.37
CA TRP A 89 -32.38 -12.05 -24.21
C TRP A 89 -32.11 -11.62 -22.76
N LYS A 90 -32.69 -12.29 -21.76
CA LYS A 90 -32.41 -12.04 -20.33
C LYS A 90 -30.94 -12.27 -20.00
N GLU A 91 -30.30 -13.27 -20.60
CA GLU A 91 -28.87 -13.55 -20.40
C GLU A 91 -27.97 -12.52 -21.10
N ILE A 92 -28.31 -12.12 -22.34
CA ILE A 92 -27.64 -11.03 -23.06
C ILE A 92 -27.74 -9.71 -22.25
N VAL A 93 -28.90 -9.37 -21.69
CA VAL A 93 -29.07 -8.17 -20.85
C VAL A 93 -28.17 -8.25 -19.61
N LYS A 94 -28.21 -9.34 -18.84
CA LYS A 94 -27.31 -9.55 -17.68
C LYS A 94 -25.84 -9.42 -18.05
N GLU A 95 -25.44 -9.90 -19.23
CA GLU A 95 -24.06 -9.82 -19.71
C GLU A 95 -23.67 -8.38 -20.09
N LYS A 96 -24.60 -7.59 -20.65
CA LYS A 96 -24.41 -6.14 -20.86
C LYS A 96 -24.32 -5.39 -19.53
N ASP A 97 -25.18 -5.69 -18.56
CA ASP A 97 -25.20 -5.02 -17.26
C ASP A 97 -23.90 -5.25 -16.48
N LYS A 98 -23.42 -6.51 -16.40
CA LYS A 98 -22.10 -6.84 -15.83
C LYS A 98 -20.97 -6.04 -16.50
N ARG A 99 -21.01 -5.94 -17.83
CA ARG A 99 -19.97 -5.22 -18.60
C ARG A 99 -20.03 -3.71 -18.39
N LEU A 100 -21.23 -3.15 -18.23
CA LEU A 100 -21.44 -1.76 -17.90
C LEU A 100 -20.90 -1.45 -16.50
N GLN A 101 -21.20 -2.29 -15.51
CA GLN A 101 -20.62 -2.20 -14.15
C GLN A 101 -19.08 -2.36 -14.12
N SER A 102 -18.49 -3.14 -15.02
CA SER A 102 -17.02 -3.20 -15.17
C SER A 102 -16.47 -1.87 -15.65
N ILE A 103 -17.05 -1.33 -16.72
CA ILE A 103 -16.65 -0.04 -17.31
C ILE A 103 -16.84 1.12 -16.31
N GLU A 104 -17.89 1.10 -15.49
CA GLU A 104 -18.07 2.10 -14.43
C GLU A 104 -16.99 2.02 -13.34
N LYS A 105 -16.62 0.81 -12.90
CA LYS A 105 -15.52 0.60 -11.95
C LYS A 105 -14.16 1.01 -12.54
N GLU A 106 -13.91 0.67 -13.80
CA GLU A 106 -12.71 1.10 -14.54
C GLU A 106 -12.65 2.63 -14.68
N LYS A 107 -13.79 3.28 -14.93
CA LYS A 107 -13.94 4.75 -15.00
C LYS A 107 -13.70 5.41 -13.64
N ASP A 108 -14.28 4.90 -12.56
CA ASP A 108 -14.10 5.44 -11.21
C ASP A 108 -12.68 5.25 -10.68
N GLU A 109 -12.04 4.11 -10.98
CA GLU A 109 -10.63 3.87 -10.69
C GLU A 109 -9.71 4.79 -11.50
N ALA A 110 -10.01 5.03 -12.78
CA ALA A 110 -9.28 6.02 -13.58
C ALA A 110 -9.43 7.44 -13.01
N TYR A 111 -10.61 7.83 -12.50
CA TYR A 111 -10.78 9.12 -11.82
C TYR A 111 -9.98 9.22 -10.51
N ARG A 112 -9.89 8.13 -9.72
CA ARG A 112 -9.02 8.07 -8.53
C ARG A 112 -7.54 8.24 -8.89
N GLN A 113 -7.09 7.55 -9.93
CA GLN A 113 -5.71 7.67 -10.41
C GLN A 113 -5.41 9.08 -10.93
N ILE A 114 -6.34 9.72 -11.63
CA ILE A 114 -6.21 11.13 -12.06
C ILE A 114 -6.13 12.07 -10.85
N SER A 115 -6.91 11.87 -9.78
CA SER A 115 -6.80 12.67 -8.55
C SER A 115 -5.43 12.49 -7.91
N ASN A 116 -5.01 11.24 -7.66
CA ASN A 116 -3.72 10.93 -7.03
C ASN A 116 -2.53 11.50 -7.82
N LEU A 117 -2.60 11.48 -9.17
CA LEU A 117 -1.60 12.10 -10.04
C LEU A 117 -1.62 13.64 -9.98
N LYS A 118 -2.81 14.26 -9.86
CA LYS A 118 -2.95 15.71 -9.69
C LYS A 118 -2.40 16.19 -8.33
N ASP A 119 -2.67 15.44 -7.26
CA ASP A 119 -2.19 15.75 -5.92
C ASP A 119 -0.67 15.54 -5.82
N SER A 120 -0.14 14.49 -6.46
CA SER A 120 1.31 14.26 -6.64
C SER A 120 1.97 15.38 -7.47
N LEU A 121 1.32 15.86 -8.53
CA LEU A 121 1.80 17.00 -9.33
C LEU A 121 1.85 18.29 -8.50
N LYS A 122 0.78 18.60 -7.75
CA LYS A 122 0.74 19.76 -6.84
C LYS A 122 1.87 19.72 -5.80
N ASN A 123 2.11 18.55 -5.20
CA ASN A 123 3.22 18.37 -4.26
C ASN A 123 4.60 18.57 -4.93
N ALA A 124 4.76 18.12 -6.19
CA ALA A 124 5.98 18.35 -6.95
C ALA A 124 6.18 19.84 -7.35
N GLU A 125 5.10 20.56 -7.63
CA GLU A 125 5.12 22.00 -7.90
C GLU A 125 5.47 22.80 -6.64
N GLU A 126 4.91 22.45 -5.47
CA GLU A 126 5.28 23.05 -4.17
C GLU A 126 6.74 22.78 -3.77
N LEU A 127 7.24 21.57 -4.02
CA LEU A 127 8.66 21.25 -3.79
C LEU A 127 9.58 22.03 -4.73
N LYS A 128 9.19 22.17 -6.01
CA LYS A 128 9.92 23.00 -6.99
C LYS A 128 9.94 24.47 -6.56
N GLN A 129 8.83 25.01 -6.07
CA GLN A 129 8.74 26.38 -5.60
C GLN A 129 9.69 26.63 -4.42
N LYS A 130 9.69 25.75 -3.41
CA LYS A 130 10.62 25.82 -2.28
C LYS A 130 12.10 25.73 -2.70
N ILE A 131 12.40 24.95 -3.74
CA ILE A 131 13.77 24.89 -4.30
C ILE A 131 14.18 26.21 -4.98
N LEU A 132 13.25 26.92 -5.62
CA LEU A 132 13.51 28.26 -6.17
C LEU A 132 13.73 29.29 -5.05
N GLU A 133 12.87 29.30 -4.02
CA GLU A 133 13.00 30.18 -2.86
C GLU A 133 14.32 29.94 -2.10
N HIS A 134 14.71 28.69 -1.86
CA HIS A 134 16.01 28.37 -1.27
C HIS A 134 17.18 28.82 -2.16
N ARG A 135 17.03 28.78 -3.49
CA ARG A 135 18.05 29.26 -4.43
C ARG A 135 18.17 30.78 -4.40
N GLU A 136 17.06 31.51 -4.47
CA GLU A 136 17.05 32.99 -4.41
C GLU A 136 17.63 33.48 -3.08
N ASN A 137 17.26 32.85 -1.95
CA ASN A 137 17.85 33.13 -0.64
C ASN A 137 19.38 32.82 -0.61
N SER A 138 19.83 31.76 -1.27
CA SER A 138 21.27 31.46 -1.39
C SER A 138 22.02 32.50 -2.21
N GLU A 139 21.46 32.94 -3.34
CA GLU A 139 22.05 33.98 -4.21
C GLU A 139 22.07 35.35 -3.52
N GLN A 140 21.07 35.67 -2.68
CA GLN A 140 21.08 36.84 -1.80
C GLN A 140 22.18 36.77 -0.72
N ILE A 141 22.32 35.63 -0.04
CA ILE A 141 23.37 35.43 0.98
C ILE A 141 24.77 35.52 0.36
N GLU A 142 24.98 34.93 -0.82
CA GLU A 142 26.25 35.03 -1.56
C GLU A 142 26.55 36.49 -1.98
N SER A 143 25.53 37.25 -2.42
CA SER A 143 25.67 38.68 -2.74
C SER A 143 26.11 39.50 -1.52
N LEU A 144 25.47 39.31 -0.36
CA LEU A 144 25.83 39.97 0.89
C LEU A 144 27.24 39.58 1.37
N GLN A 145 27.59 38.30 1.30
CA GLN A 145 28.94 37.82 1.64
C GLN A 145 30.02 38.45 0.74
N ASN A 146 29.78 38.57 -0.56
CA ASN A 146 30.68 39.24 -1.50
C ASN A 146 30.79 40.75 -1.20
N GLN A 147 29.70 41.42 -0.78
CA GLN A 147 29.72 42.82 -0.39
C GLN A 147 30.54 43.05 0.89
N GLU A 148 30.39 42.22 1.92
CA GLU A 148 31.20 42.29 3.14
C GLU A 148 32.66 41.92 2.89
N LEU A 149 32.94 40.91 2.05
CA LEU A 149 34.30 40.58 1.62
C LEU A 149 34.98 41.78 0.93
N ALA A 150 34.25 42.52 0.10
CA ALA A 150 34.75 43.74 -0.55
C ALA A 150 35.04 44.86 0.46
N LYS A 151 34.14 45.10 1.43
CA LYS A 151 34.35 46.06 2.54
C LYS A 151 35.59 45.70 3.36
N ILE A 152 35.74 44.43 3.76
CA ILE A 152 36.89 43.92 4.50
C ILE A 152 38.18 44.10 3.69
N LYS A 153 38.18 43.75 2.40
CA LYS A 153 39.32 43.93 1.50
C LYS A 153 39.74 45.40 1.37
N GLN A 154 38.78 46.33 1.29
CA GLN A 154 39.06 47.76 1.29
C GLN A 154 39.65 48.25 2.61
N LEU A 155 39.14 47.78 3.76
CA LEU A 155 39.66 48.11 5.08
C LEU A 155 41.09 47.58 5.28
N VAL A 156 41.40 46.36 4.81
CA VAL A 156 42.75 45.79 4.84
C VAL A 156 43.70 46.63 3.99
N LEU A 157 43.34 46.93 2.73
CA LEU A 157 44.16 47.80 1.86
C LEU A 157 44.40 49.19 2.44
N GLN A 158 43.43 49.75 3.18
CA GLN A 158 43.62 51.01 3.90
C GLN A 158 44.59 50.84 5.08
N ARG A 159 44.48 49.76 5.88
CA ARG A 159 45.42 49.48 6.97
C ARG A 159 46.84 49.26 6.46
N ASP A 160 47.01 48.55 5.35
CA ASP A 160 48.32 48.33 4.71
C ASP A 160 48.95 49.67 4.26
N LYS A 161 48.15 50.57 3.68
CA LYS A 161 48.61 51.92 3.32
C LYS A 161 49.01 52.75 4.56
N GLU A 162 48.21 52.73 5.61
CA GLU A 162 48.52 53.40 6.89
C GLU A 162 49.78 52.81 7.57
N LEU A 163 50.02 51.50 7.43
CA LEU A 163 51.24 50.83 7.92
C LEU A 163 52.47 51.21 7.09
N LEU A 164 52.36 51.29 5.77
CA LEU A 164 53.43 51.76 4.89
C LEU A 164 53.81 53.22 5.18
N GLU A 165 52.82 54.10 5.37
CA GLU A 165 53.03 55.51 5.75
C GLU A 165 53.72 55.64 7.11
N LYS A 166 53.26 54.90 8.13
CA LYS A 166 53.93 54.84 9.46
C LYS A 166 55.34 54.27 9.38
N SER A 167 55.58 53.27 8.52
CA SER A 167 56.91 52.67 8.30
C SER A 167 57.86 53.66 7.62
N ALA A 168 57.38 54.49 6.69
CA ALA A 168 58.15 55.57 6.08
C ALA A 168 58.52 56.66 7.11
N LEU A 169 57.55 57.16 7.88
CA LEU A 169 57.78 58.15 8.93
C LEU A 169 58.74 57.65 10.02
N LEU A 170 58.64 56.36 10.40
CA LEU A 170 59.57 55.74 11.37
C LEU A 170 60.99 55.65 10.80
N LYS A 171 61.17 55.35 9.51
CA LYS A 171 62.49 55.36 8.85
C LYS A 171 63.07 56.76 8.80
N GLU A 172 62.26 57.78 8.50
CA GLU A 172 62.71 59.17 8.50
C GLU A 172 63.12 59.63 9.91
N SER A 173 62.28 59.38 10.92
CA SER A 173 62.57 59.69 12.32
C SER A 173 63.86 59.00 12.81
N ASN A 174 64.07 57.73 12.47
CA ASN A 174 65.33 57.03 12.77
C ASN A 174 66.53 57.65 12.04
N ALA A 175 66.39 58.11 10.79
CA ALA A 175 67.45 58.81 10.07
C ALA A 175 67.74 60.21 10.67
N GLN A 176 66.74 60.90 11.22
CA GLN A 176 66.93 62.14 11.98
C GLN A 176 67.63 61.88 13.32
N LEU A 177 67.23 60.82 14.06
CA LEU A 177 67.89 60.40 15.30
C LEU A 177 69.36 60.03 15.08
N GLU A 178 69.70 59.32 14.00
CA GLU A 178 71.09 58.94 13.73
C GLU A 178 71.95 60.14 13.30
N LYS A 179 71.38 61.13 12.59
CA LYS A 179 72.02 62.45 12.39
C LYS A 179 72.31 63.14 13.72
N LEU A 180 71.32 63.24 14.62
CA LEU A 180 71.49 63.85 15.94
C LEU A 180 72.51 63.12 16.80
N ARG A 181 72.56 61.77 16.74
CA ARG A 181 73.61 60.96 17.39
C ARG A 181 75.00 61.25 16.84
N SER A 182 75.14 61.38 15.51
CA SER A 182 76.41 61.74 14.89
C SER A 182 76.87 63.14 15.32
N GLU A 183 75.94 64.08 15.49
CA GLU A 183 76.20 65.44 15.94
C GLU A 183 76.55 65.51 17.44
N VAL A 184 75.86 64.76 18.30
CA VAL A 184 76.23 64.61 19.72
C VAL A 184 77.63 64.01 19.87
N ASN A 185 77.98 63.01 19.04
CA ASN A 185 79.33 62.43 19.02
C ASN A 185 80.37 63.41 18.45
N ARG A 186 79.98 64.33 17.57
CA ARG A 186 80.84 65.42 17.06
C ARG A 186 81.09 66.46 18.15
N LEU A 187 80.05 66.84 18.89
CA LEU A 187 80.12 67.81 19.99
C LEU A 187 80.95 67.29 21.17
N ARG A 188 80.80 66.02 21.56
CA ARG A 188 81.63 65.39 22.61
C ARG A 188 83.13 65.51 22.34
N ARG A 189 83.57 65.33 21.08
CA ARG A 189 84.97 65.53 20.69
C ARG A 189 85.43 66.99 20.76
N GLN A 190 84.51 67.95 20.66
CA GLN A 190 84.82 69.37 20.88
C GLN A 190 84.82 69.72 22.37
N GLU A 191 84.00 69.04 23.18
CA GLU A 191 84.01 69.13 24.65
C GLU A 191 85.31 68.56 25.23
N GLU A 192 85.76 67.41 24.74
CA GLU A 192 87.09 66.82 25.01
C GLU A 192 88.22 67.83 24.70
N LEU A 193 88.28 68.35 23.46
CA LEU A 193 89.29 69.34 23.06
C LEU A 193 89.19 70.69 23.80
N LEU A 194 88.00 71.07 24.29
CA LEU A 194 87.84 72.26 25.13
C LEU A 194 88.32 72.01 26.57
N SER A 195 88.26 70.78 27.07
CA SER A 195 88.88 70.39 28.33
C SER A 195 90.40 70.44 28.23
N ASP A 196 90.99 69.86 27.18
CA ASP A 196 92.44 69.88 26.94
C ASP A 196 92.97 71.34 26.92
N VAL A 197 92.26 72.25 26.23
CA VAL A 197 92.62 73.67 26.15
C VAL A 197 92.38 74.43 27.47
N GLN A 198 91.43 73.99 28.31
CA GLN A 198 91.24 74.57 29.64
C GLN A 198 92.39 74.17 30.58
N ASP A 199 92.81 72.90 30.55
CA ASP A 199 93.95 72.41 31.33
C ASP A 199 95.26 73.12 30.91
N ASP A 200 95.52 73.26 29.60
CA ASP A 200 96.65 74.03 29.07
C ASP A 200 96.62 75.50 29.53
N LEU A 201 95.45 76.14 29.55
CA LEU A 201 95.30 77.53 30.02
C LEU A 201 95.48 77.66 31.54
N GLU A 202 95.11 76.66 32.34
CA GLU A 202 95.37 76.63 33.77
C GLU A 202 96.86 76.41 34.07
N VAL A 203 97.54 75.53 33.33
CA VAL A 203 99.00 75.36 33.38
C VAL A 203 99.73 76.66 33.01
N LEU A 204 99.29 77.36 31.96
CA LEU A 204 99.84 78.66 31.56
C LEU A 204 99.56 79.77 32.59
N ARG A 205 98.41 79.74 33.27
CA ARG A 205 98.14 80.64 34.40
C ARG A 205 99.07 80.36 35.58
N HIS A 206 99.32 79.09 35.91
CA HIS A 206 100.20 78.71 37.00
C HIS A 206 101.67 79.07 36.73
N SER A 207 102.17 78.88 35.51
CA SER A 207 103.53 79.32 35.13
C SER A 207 103.64 80.85 35.13
N SER A 208 102.72 81.57 34.47
CA SER A 208 102.73 83.04 34.46
C SER A 208 102.61 83.65 35.86
N SER A 209 101.79 83.07 36.75
CA SER A 209 101.69 83.49 38.14
C SER A 209 102.98 83.25 38.93
N ARG A 210 103.71 82.17 38.65
CA ARG A 210 105.00 81.86 39.26
C ARG A 210 106.09 82.81 38.78
N ASP A 211 106.13 83.12 37.49
CA ASP A 211 107.12 84.01 36.90
C ASP A 211 106.89 85.46 37.35
N LEU A 212 105.63 85.90 37.46
CA LEU A 212 105.28 87.19 38.05
C LEU A 212 105.70 87.30 39.52
N ALA A 213 105.50 86.22 40.30
CA ALA A 213 105.98 86.17 41.68
C ALA A 213 107.52 86.26 41.77
N HIS A 214 108.26 85.62 40.86
CA HIS A 214 109.72 85.73 40.77
C HIS A 214 110.14 87.18 40.49
N LEU A 215 109.60 87.79 39.43
CA LEU A 215 109.87 89.17 39.05
C LEU A 215 109.53 90.18 40.16
N ALA A 216 108.46 89.94 40.92
CA ALA A 216 108.11 90.77 42.08
C ALA A 216 109.18 90.70 43.20
N THR A 217 109.77 89.52 43.44
CA THR A 217 110.88 89.39 44.42
C THR A 217 112.18 90.04 43.94
N GLU A 218 112.47 90.00 42.63
CA GLU A 218 113.63 90.69 42.06
C GLU A 218 113.44 92.22 42.07
N LEU A 219 112.25 92.72 41.75
CA LEU A 219 111.92 94.15 41.82
C LEU A 219 112.09 94.70 43.24
N ALA A 220 111.58 93.99 44.25
CA ALA A 220 111.69 94.41 45.65
C ALA A 220 113.15 94.54 46.11
N LYS A 221 114.05 93.66 45.63
CA LYS A 221 115.49 93.76 45.87
C LYS A 221 116.07 95.03 45.25
N CYS A 222 115.80 95.27 43.96
CA CYS A 222 116.27 96.46 43.24
C CYS A 222 115.75 97.78 43.84
N GLU A 223 114.52 97.83 44.35
CA GLU A 223 113.99 99.01 45.02
C GLU A 223 114.71 99.34 46.34
N GLN A 224 115.15 98.32 47.08
CA GLN A 224 115.90 98.52 48.33
C GLN A 224 117.32 99.03 48.06
N GLU A 225 117.97 98.53 47.00
CA GLU A 225 119.24 99.09 46.49
C GLU A 225 119.07 100.56 46.06
N ARG A 226 117.97 100.90 45.38
CA ARG A 226 117.68 102.28 44.95
C ARG A 226 117.48 103.26 46.12
N LYS A 227 116.86 102.82 47.23
CA LYS A 227 116.64 103.69 48.41
C LYS A 227 117.95 104.16 49.03
N HIS A 228 118.92 103.27 49.23
CA HIS A 228 120.23 103.61 49.79
C HIS A 228 120.99 104.69 48.98
N LEU A 229 120.77 104.76 47.66
CA LEU A 229 121.37 105.79 46.80
C LEU A 229 120.62 107.14 46.85
N ALA A 230 119.34 107.15 47.22
CA ALA A 230 118.53 108.37 47.32
C ALA A 230 118.89 109.18 48.58
N ASP A 231 118.98 108.53 49.73
CA ASP A 231 119.30 109.17 51.01
C ASP A 231 120.66 109.90 50.95
N LEU A 232 121.64 109.27 50.28
CA LEU A 232 122.99 109.79 50.08
C LEU A 232 123.01 111.06 49.20
N ASN A 233 122.04 111.24 48.31
CA ASN A 233 121.88 112.46 47.50
C ASN A 233 121.18 113.61 48.24
N SER A 234 120.41 113.32 49.30
CA SER A 234 119.71 114.37 50.07
C SER A 234 120.71 115.27 50.80
N ILE A 235 121.77 114.66 51.37
CA ILE A 235 122.78 115.35 52.21
C ILE A 235 123.56 116.42 51.44
N PHE A 236 123.65 116.33 50.11
CA PHE A 236 124.40 117.28 49.27
C PHE A 236 123.60 118.52 48.83
N ARG A 237 122.30 118.61 49.12
CA ARG A 237 121.43 119.66 48.54
C ARG A 237 121.18 120.88 49.44
N ASP A 238 121.49 120.80 50.72
CA ASP A 238 121.06 121.80 51.73
C ASP A 238 122.02 123.00 51.94
N SER A 239 123.12 123.10 51.18
CA SER A 239 124.28 123.94 51.59
C SER A 239 124.48 125.28 50.87
N ILE A 240 123.68 125.68 49.87
CA ILE A 240 123.95 126.89 49.06
C ILE A 240 122.67 127.66 48.65
N SER A 241 122.27 128.68 49.42
CA SER A 241 121.32 129.73 48.96
C SER A 241 121.26 131.01 49.84
N SER A 242 122.02 132.02 49.42
CA SER A 242 121.93 133.49 49.68
C SER A 242 123.05 134.12 48.82
N GLU A 243 123.01 135.33 48.26
CA GLU A 243 122.30 136.60 48.48
C GLU A 243 122.06 137.24 47.05
N ASN A 244 121.57 138.45 46.78
CA ASN A 244 121.41 139.70 47.53
C ASN A 244 120.32 140.61 46.88
N THR A 245 119.95 141.73 47.52
CA THR A 245 118.91 142.67 47.04
C THR A 245 119.40 144.12 46.93
N LEU A 246 119.08 144.84 45.84
CA LEU A 246 118.80 146.30 45.84
C LEU A 246 118.34 146.83 44.46
N ASP A 247 117.09 147.32 44.34
CA ASP A 247 116.65 148.35 43.35
C ASP A 247 115.25 148.92 43.69
N GLU A 248 114.92 149.08 44.98
CA GLU A 248 113.54 149.00 45.47
C GLU A 248 112.55 150.07 44.94
N THR A 249 112.99 151.22 44.44
CA THR A 249 112.10 152.29 43.97
C THR A 249 111.67 152.14 42.52
N VAL A 250 112.60 151.92 41.59
CA VAL A 250 112.26 151.51 40.20
C VAL A 250 111.59 150.14 40.24
N ALA A 251 112.07 149.22 41.08
CA ALA A 251 111.40 147.96 41.31
C ALA A 251 109.98 148.14 41.87
N SER A 252 109.64 149.20 42.62
CA SER A 252 108.27 149.39 43.12
C SER A 252 107.23 149.72 42.03
N GLU A 253 107.52 150.68 41.13
CA GLU A 253 106.60 150.99 40.02
C GLU A 253 106.63 149.90 38.96
N LYS A 254 107.81 149.33 38.68
CA LYS A 254 107.94 148.16 37.82
C LYS A 254 107.13 146.99 38.38
N LYS A 255 107.23 146.68 39.67
CA LYS A 255 106.42 145.65 40.35
C LYS A 255 104.93 145.97 40.38
N LEU A 256 104.51 147.24 40.41
CA LEU A 256 103.09 147.60 40.30
C LEU A 256 102.55 147.40 38.88
N LEU A 257 103.35 147.68 37.86
CA LEU A 257 103.00 147.42 36.45
C LEU A 257 103.11 145.94 36.08
N GLU A 258 104.12 145.23 36.58
CA GLU A 258 104.25 143.77 36.50
C GLU A 258 103.11 143.11 37.28
N GLN A 259 102.74 143.59 38.47
CA GLN A 259 101.56 143.10 39.20
C GLN A 259 100.28 143.31 38.40
N ARG A 260 100.07 144.47 37.75
CA ARG A 260 98.89 144.68 36.89
C ARG A 260 98.90 143.83 35.62
N LEU A 261 100.09 143.56 35.07
CA LEU A 261 100.25 142.65 33.92
C LEU A 261 99.97 141.20 34.34
N GLU A 262 100.46 140.80 35.51
CA GLU A 262 100.23 139.47 36.11
C GLU A 262 98.76 139.30 36.53
N GLU A 263 98.13 140.32 37.11
CA GLU A 263 96.68 140.35 37.39
C GLU A 263 95.86 140.23 36.09
N ALA A 264 96.27 140.89 35.01
CA ALA A 264 95.62 140.76 33.70
C ALA A 264 95.88 139.39 33.04
N HIS A 265 97.08 138.82 33.20
CA HIS A 265 97.42 137.48 32.75
C HIS A 265 96.67 136.40 33.54
N LEU A 266 96.52 136.58 34.86
CA LEU A 266 95.73 135.73 35.74
C LEU A 266 94.25 135.79 35.36
N GLN A 267 93.68 136.99 35.21
CA GLN A 267 92.30 137.15 34.71
C GLN A 267 92.10 136.51 33.33
N LEU A 268 93.05 136.66 32.41
CA LEU A 268 92.99 136.01 31.10
C LEU A 268 93.12 134.49 31.20
N SER A 269 93.91 133.98 32.15
CA SER A 269 94.06 132.57 32.47
C SER A 269 92.76 132.01 33.07
N ASP A 270 92.15 132.67 34.04
CA ASP A 270 90.89 132.29 34.70
C ASP A 270 89.72 132.31 33.71
N ILE A 271 89.69 133.30 32.82
CA ILE A 271 88.75 133.34 31.69
C ILE A 271 89.01 132.14 30.77
N LYS A 272 90.27 131.88 30.39
CA LYS A 272 90.63 130.77 29.49
C LYS A 272 90.30 129.40 30.09
N THR A 273 90.61 129.16 31.36
CA THR A 273 90.26 127.90 32.05
C THR A 273 88.74 127.77 32.16
N SER A 274 88.01 128.83 32.52
CA SER A 274 86.55 128.81 32.54
C SER A 274 85.93 128.50 31.17
N TRP A 275 86.48 129.01 30.07
CA TRP A 275 86.06 128.64 28.71
C TRP A 275 86.45 127.20 28.36
N SER A 276 87.65 126.73 28.73
CA SER A 276 88.07 125.33 28.53
C SER A 276 87.20 124.34 29.32
N ASP A 277 86.89 124.62 30.58
CA ASP A 277 85.98 123.83 31.41
C ASP A 277 84.57 123.83 30.82
N LYS A 278 84.11 124.97 30.29
CA LYS A 278 82.81 125.06 29.62
C LYS A 278 82.78 124.28 28.31
N ILE A 279 83.87 124.26 27.54
CA ILE A 279 84.03 123.43 26.35
C ILE A 279 84.01 121.95 26.74
N ALA A 280 84.85 121.50 27.68
CA ALA A 280 84.91 120.11 28.14
C ALA A 280 83.55 119.63 28.73
N SER A 281 82.83 120.52 29.42
CA SER A 281 81.46 120.28 29.89
C SER A 281 80.47 120.07 28.73
N LEU A 282 80.53 120.91 27.69
CA LEU A 282 79.69 120.79 26.50
C LEU A 282 80.07 119.56 25.65
N GLU A 283 81.35 119.25 25.48
CA GLU A 283 81.85 118.04 24.81
C GLU A 283 81.37 116.78 25.54
N THR A 284 81.44 116.77 26.88
CA THR A 284 80.88 115.70 27.71
C THR A 284 79.36 115.57 27.52
N GLN A 285 78.64 116.68 27.42
CA GLN A 285 77.19 116.68 27.18
C GLN A 285 76.84 116.17 25.77
N VAL A 286 77.57 116.62 24.74
CA VAL A 286 77.43 116.15 23.35
C VAL A 286 77.77 114.66 23.23
N GLY A 287 78.82 114.18 23.92
CA GLY A 287 79.17 112.77 23.99
C GLY A 287 78.08 111.92 24.64
N ARG A 288 77.49 112.39 25.75
CA ARG A 288 76.34 111.74 26.39
C ARG A 288 75.11 111.70 25.48
N LEU A 289 74.75 112.81 24.84
CA LEU A 289 73.61 112.88 23.91
C LEU A 289 73.83 112.01 22.67
N SER A 290 75.05 111.98 22.12
CA SER A 290 75.39 111.12 20.98
C SER A 290 75.30 109.64 21.32
N ARG A 291 75.77 109.27 22.53
CA ARG A 291 75.62 107.91 23.06
C ARG A 291 74.14 107.55 23.30
N GLN A 292 73.37 108.43 23.93
CA GLN A 292 71.94 108.24 24.15
C GLN A 292 71.18 108.04 22.83
N ALA A 293 71.45 108.87 21.81
CA ALA A 293 70.83 108.72 20.49
C ALA A 293 71.22 107.39 19.80
N ALA A 294 72.44 106.89 20.02
CA ALA A 294 72.86 105.58 19.52
C ALA A 294 72.19 104.42 20.28
N GLU A 295 72.03 104.53 21.60
CA GLU A 295 71.35 103.56 22.46
C GLU A 295 69.84 103.51 22.16
N GLU A 296 69.16 104.66 22.09
CA GLU A 296 67.75 104.77 21.65
C GLU A 296 67.56 104.26 20.22
N GLY A 297 68.50 104.55 19.32
CA GLY A 297 68.49 104.02 17.94
C GLY A 297 68.67 102.51 17.85
N ALA A 298 69.42 101.91 18.78
CA ALA A 298 69.58 100.46 18.89
C ALA A 298 68.36 99.80 19.55
N GLU A 299 67.78 100.41 20.58
CA GLU A 299 66.54 99.97 21.23
C GLU A 299 65.37 99.98 20.24
N ARG A 300 65.25 101.05 19.44
CA ARG A 300 64.23 101.18 18.39
C ARG A 300 64.36 100.09 17.32
N ARG A 301 65.58 99.65 16.98
CA ARG A 301 65.80 98.51 16.06
C ARG A 301 65.33 97.20 16.69
N ARG A 302 65.76 96.89 17.92
CA ARG A 302 65.33 95.68 18.64
C ARG A 302 63.80 95.62 18.80
N ALA A 303 63.16 96.73 19.16
CA ALA A 303 61.70 96.82 19.23
C ALA A 303 60.98 96.62 17.87
N VAL A 304 61.59 97.02 16.75
CA VAL A 304 61.05 96.75 15.40
C VAL A 304 61.23 95.29 15.01
N GLU A 305 62.40 94.70 15.27
CA GLU A 305 62.67 93.28 15.03
C GLU A 305 61.73 92.37 15.84
N ASP A 306 61.51 92.68 17.12
CA ASP A 306 60.62 91.88 17.98
C ASP A 306 59.14 92.06 17.59
N ARG A 307 58.74 93.26 17.18
CA ARG A 307 57.42 93.49 16.55
C ARG A 307 57.26 92.65 15.28
N GLU A 308 58.29 92.50 14.46
CA GLU A 308 58.25 91.70 13.24
C GLU A 308 58.20 90.19 13.51
N LYS A 309 58.95 89.69 14.50
CA LYS A 309 58.83 88.31 15.02
C LYS A 309 57.40 88.03 15.52
N LEU A 310 56.81 88.98 16.26
CA LEU A 310 55.43 88.86 16.78
C LEU A 310 54.39 88.91 15.66
N MET A 311 54.51 89.80 14.66
CA MET A 311 53.61 89.84 13.51
C MET A 311 53.63 88.54 12.71
N GLU A 312 54.82 87.96 12.47
CA GLU A 312 54.90 86.69 11.76
C GLU A 312 54.33 85.53 12.60
N LYS A 313 54.50 85.51 13.93
CA LYS A 313 53.85 84.49 14.76
C LYS A 313 52.33 84.66 14.85
N ILE A 314 51.80 85.89 14.84
CA ILE A 314 50.36 86.14 14.70
C ILE A 314 49.86 85.55 13.39
N LYS A 315 50.50 85.87 12.27
CA LYS A 315 50.15 85.36 10.93
C LYS A 315 50.22 83.83 10.81
N GLN A 316 51.15 83.19 11.51
CA GLN A 316 51.19 81.73 11.63
C GLN A 316 49.99 81.19 12.43
N LEU A 317 49.68 81.78 13.59
CA LEU A 317 48.54 81.37 14.43
C LEU A 317 47.19 81.59 13.72
N GLU A 318 47.07 82.65 12.91
CA GLU A 318 45.89 82.90 12.06
C GLU A 318 45.72 81.79 11.00
N ALA A 319 46.80 81.34 10.37
CA ALA A 319 46.78 80.22 9.42
C ALA A 319 46.49 78.87 10.09
N GLU A 320 47.11 78.59 11.25
CA GLU A 320 46.84 77.41 12.09
C GLU A 320 45.36 77.37 12.52
N LEU A 321 44.78 78.53 12.88
CA LEU A 321 43.37 78.69 13.24
C LEU A 321 42.43 78.47 12.05
N GLU A 322 42.75 79.00 10.85
CA GLU A 322 41.89 78.82 9.67
C GLU A 322 41.88 77.37 9.17
N LEU A 323 43.04 76.70 9.18
CA LEU A 323 43.12 75.24 8.95
C LEU A 323 42.27 74.47 9.97
N SER A 324 42.31 74.86 11.24
CA SER A 324 41.52 74.26 12.31
C SER A 324 40.00 74.45 12.10
N LYS A 325 39.56 75.61 11.59
CA LYS A 325 38.14 75.84 11.20
C LYS A 325 37.72 74.95 10.04
N ILE A 326 38.56 74.82 9.01
CA ILE A 326 38.29 73.96 7.84
C ILE A 326 38.20 72.49 8.28
N GLU A 327 39.11 72.03 9.15
CA GLU A 327 39.01 70.71 9.77
C GLU A 327 37.73 70.51 10.58
N LEU A 328 37.34 71.50 11.40
CA LEU A 328 36.13 71.42 12.22
C LEU A 328 34.86 71.36 11.35
N SER A 329 34.80 72.16 10.28
CA SER A 329 33.73 72.12 9.26
C SER A 329 33.66 70.75 8.57
N ASN A 330 34.81 70.20 8.15
CA ASN A 330 34.89 68.87 7.55
C ASN A 330 34.41 67.77 8.53
N LYS A 331 34.76 67.88 9.82
CA LYS A 331 34.29 66.97 10.88
C LYS A 331 32.78 67.10 11.11
N ASP A 332 32.23 68.32 11.14
CA ASP A 332 30.79 68.58 11.25
C ASP A 332 29.98 68.03 10.05
N THR A 333 30.43 68.23 8.80
CA THR A 333 29.75 67.60 7.65
C THR A 333 29.81 66.08 7.68
N LYS A 334 30.84 65.48 8.29
CA LYS A 334 30.93 64.02 8.48
C LYS A 334 30.01 63.54 9.59
N ILE A 335 29.91 64.28 10.70
CA ILE A 335 28.96 64.00 11.80
C ILE A 335 27.53 64.06 11.25
N LYS A 336 27.17 65.09 10.49
CA LYS A 336 25.84 65.23 9.87
C LYS A 336 25.46 64.05 8.97
N ARG A 337 26.39 63.59 8.13
CA ARG A 337 26.21 62.37 7.31
C ARG A 337 26.02 61.13 8.18
N LEU A 338 26.91 60.86 9.12
CA LEU A 338 26.77 59.71 10.03
C LEU A 338 25.48 59.76 10.87
N THR A 339 24.99 60.95 11.24
CA THR A 339 23.69 61.11 11.91
C THR A 339 22.51 60.80 10.97
N GLN A 340 22.60 61.16 9.69
CA GLN A 340 21.63 60.74 8.68
C GLN A 340 21.66 59.21 8.49
N ASP A 341 22.84 58.62 8.27
CA ASP A 341 23.03 57.17 8.12
C ASP A 341 22.41 56.39 9.30
N ILE A 342 22.64 56.86 10.54
CA ILE A 342 22.08 56.29 11.77
C ILE A 342 20.55 56.41 11.81
N ASN A 343 19.99 57.55 11.38
CA ASN A 343 18.53 57.75 11.35
C ASN A 343 17.85 56.88 10.29
N GLU A 344 18.48 56.71 9.12
CA GLU A 344 17.99 55.84 8.04
C GLU A 344 17.99 54.37 8.47
N ILE A 345 19.11 53.86 9.00
CA ILE A 345 19.20 52.50 9.57
C ILE A 345 18.21 52.31 10.73
N SER A 346 17.99 53.33 11.57
CA SER A 346 17.00 53.26 12.66
C SER A 346 15.55 53.20 12.15
N ALA A 347 15.26 53.82 10.99
CA ALA A 347 13.95 53.74 10.35
C ALA A 347 13.74 52.37 9.69
N GLU A 348 14.74 51.84 8.97
CA GLU A 348 14.72 50.50 8.40
C GLU A 348 14.53 49.41 9.48
N LEU A 349 15.30 49.50 10.58
CA LEU A 349 15.19 48.59 11.71
C LEU A 349 13.80 48.64 12.35
N LYS A 350 13.19 49.82 12.45
CA LYS A 350 11.82 49.98 12.96
C LYS A 350 10.76 49.40 12.01
N LEU A 351 10.95 49.53 10.70
CA LEU A 351 10.07 48.92 9.69
C LEU A 351 10.17 47.39 9.72
N LEU A 352 11.36 46.83 9.81
CA LEU A 352 11.59 45.39 9.97
C LEU A 352 11.00 44.87 11.30
N GLN A 353 11.11 45.62 12.39
CA GLN A 353 10.44 45.28 13.66
C GLN A 353 8.92 45.26 13.53
N GLN A 354 8.33 46.21 12.80
CA GLN A 354 6.89 46.24 12.54
C GLN A 354 6.46 45.05 11.67
N GLN A 355 7.17 44.77 10.57
CA GLN A 355 6.88 43.64 9.67
C GLN A 355 6.97 42.29 10.40
N ASN A 356 8.00 42.09 11.24
CA ASN A 356 8.14 40.88 12.04
C ASN A 356 7.01 40.74 13.08
N GLU A 357 6.55 41.84 13.70
CA GLU A 357 5.42 41.81 14.64
C GLU A 357 4.09 41.52 13.91
N GLU A 358 3.89 42.07 12.71
CA GLU A 358 2.73 41.78 11.84
C GLU A 358 2.72 40.30 11.40
N GLU A 359 3.88 39.72 11.02
CA GLU A 359 4.03 38.30 10.71
C GLU A 359 3.78 37.41 11.94
N ILE A 360 4.33 37.77 13.11
CA ILE A 360 4.09 37.06 14.38
C ILE A 360 2.61 37.10 14.76
N GLN A 361 1.90 38.20 14.51
CA GLN A 361 0.45 38.28 14.72
C GLN A 361 -0.33 37.43 13.73
N PHE A 362 0.03 37.44 12.44
CA PHE A 362 -0.56 36.57 11.42
C PHE A 362 -0.42 35.09 11.81
N LEU A 363 0.80 34.62 12.07
CA LEU A 363 1.09 33.23 12.44
C LEU A 363 0.40 32.82 13.76
N ARG A 364 0.19 33.75 14.70
CA ARG A 364 -0.61 33.51 15.92
C ARG A 364 -2.09 33.31 15.60
N THR A 365 -2.65 34.08 14.66
CA THR A 365 -4.06 33.92 14.25
C THR A 365 -4.28 32.63 13.46
N GLU A 366 -3.38 32.28 12.54
CA GLU A 366 -3.43 31.01 11.80
C GLU A 366 -3.32 29.80 12.73
N LEU A 367 -2.39 29.84 13.69
CA LEU A 367 -2.25 28.83 14.74
C LEU A 367 -3.52 28.68 15.61
N ASP A 368 -4.27 29.76 15.85
CA ASP A 368 -5.52 29.67 16.61
C ASP A 368 -6.68 29.13 15.76
N VAL A 369 -6.77 29.50 14.49
CA VAL A 369 -7.70 28.88 13.52
C VAL A 369 -7.47 27.37 13.49
N SER A 370 -6.23 26.91 13.25
CA SER A 370 -5.94 25.47 13.23
C SER A 370 -6.20 24.77 14.58
N LYS A 371 -6.06 25.44 15.72
CA LYS A 371 -6.51 24.88 17.01
C LYS A 371 -8.03 24.69 17.07
N THR A 372 -8.81 25.64 16.55
CA THR A 372 -10.27 25.50 16.48
C THR A 372 -10.69 24.39 15.53
N GLU A 373 -10.04 24.26 14.38
CA GLU A 373 -10.26 23.16 13.43
C GLU A 373 -9.94 21.80 14.06
N ILE A 374 -8.78 21.65 14.72
CA ILE A 374 -8.41 20.44 15.46
C ILE A 374 -9.43 20.11 16.55
N LYS A 375 -9.99 21.12 17.23
CA LYS A 375 -11.06 20.91 18.24
C LYS A 375 -12.36 20.40 17.61
N VAL A 376 -12.76 20.96 16.47
CA VAL A 376 -13.95 20.50 15.72
C VAL A 376 -13.74 19.08 15.19
N VAL A 377 -12.58 18.78 14.61
CA VAL A 377 -12.23 17.43 14.14
C VAL A 377 -12.24 16.42 15.29
N LYS A 378 -11.75 16.78 16.47
CA LYS A 378 -11.84 15.92 17.67
C LYS A 378 -13.27 15.65 18.12
N MET A 379 -14.12 16.68 18.20
CA MET A 379 -15.55 16.49 18.54
C MET A 379 -16.28 15.62 17.50
N ASN A 380 -15.96 15.79 16.21
CA ASN A 380 -16.52 14.97 15.15
C ASN A 380 -16.04 13.51 15.24
N LEU A 381 -14.77 13.28 15.59
CA LEU A 381 -14.23 11.93 15.81
C LEU A 381 -14.90 11.26 17.02
N GLU A 382 -14.95 11.93 18.17
CA GLU A 382 -15.59 11.46 19.40
C GLU A 382 -17.08 11.13 19.18
N ASN A 383 -17.78 11.91 18.36
CA ASN A 383 -19.16 11.61 17.97
C ASN A 383 -19.25 10.40 17.01
N VAL A 384 -18.31 10.22 16.07
CA VAL A 384 -18.28 9.06 15.16
C VAL A 384 -17.92 7.77 15.91
N GLU A 385 -17.00 7.83 16.88
CA GLU A 385 -16.68 6.74 17.80
C GLU A 385 -17.93 6.37 18.63
N GLY A 386 -18.64 7.37 19.18
CA GLY A 386 -19.89 7.16 19.92
C GLY A 386 -21.07 6.65 19.07
N GLU A 387 -21.10 6.86 17.76
CA GLU A 387 -22.05 6.17 16.86
C GLU A 387 -21.57 4.75 16.50
N LEU A 388 -20.26 4.55 16.32
CA LEU A 388 -19.69 3.23 16.04
C LEU A 388 -20.00 2.25 17.19
N ASP A 389 -19.76 2.66 18.44
CA ASP A 389 -20.07 1.87 19.64
C ASP A 389 -21.53 1.41 19.68
N LYS A 390 -22.48 2.29 19.32
CA LYS A 390 -23.91 1.95 19.23
C LYS A 390 -24.16 0.91 18.15
N THR A 391 -23.57 1.07 16.96
CA THR A 391 -23.73 0.09 15.88
C THR A 391 -23.05 -1.24 16.20
N GLU A 392 -21.98 -1.28 16.99
CA GLU A 392 -21.38 -2.53 17.48
C GLU A 392 -22.28 -3.19 18.53
N GLU A 393 -22.88 -2.42 19.45
CA GLU A 393 -23.87 -2.93 20.40
C GLU A 393 -25.11 -3.50 19.67
N GLU A 394 -25.63 -2.81 18.65
CA GLU A 394 -26.72 -3.30 17.79
C GLU A 394 -26.33 -4.57 17.02
N ASN A 395 -25.13 -4.62 16.45
CA ASN A 395 -24.62 -5.84 15.81
C ASN A 395 -24.50 -7.00 16.80
N SER A 396 -24.11 -6.75 18.05
CA SER A 396 -24.06 -7.78 19.10
C SER A 396 -25.45 -8.33 19.47
N LYS A 397 -26.47 -7.46 19.51
CA LYS A 397 -27.88 -7.80 19.74
C LYS A 397 -28.45 -8.61 18.56
N LEU A 398 -28.19 -8.16 17.33
CA LEU A 398 -28.60 -8.89 16.12
C LEU A 398 -27.89 -10.26 16.02
N LYS A 399 -26.60 -10.33 16.33
CA LYS A 399 -25.82 -11.57 16.33
C LYS A 399 -26.34 -12.59 17.34
N THR A 400 -26.60 -12.17 18.58
CA THR A 400 -27.19 -13.04 19.61
C THR A 400 -28.61 -13.48 19.26
N SER A 401 -29.41 -12.62 18.63
CA SER A 401 -30.73 -12.99 18.08
C SER A 401 -30.61 -14.07 17.00
N VAL A 402 -29.74 -13.88 15.99
CA VAL A 402 -29.50 -14.84 14.89
C VAL A 402 -28.98 -16.18 15.41
N ASP A 403 -28.10 -16.19 16.41
CA ASP A 403 -27.62 -17.43 17.01
C ASP A 403 -28.73 -18.17 17.78
N SER A 404 -29.67 -17.45 18.39
CA SER A 404 -30.87 -18.04 18.99
C SER A 404 -31.82 -18.64 17.94
N GLU A 405 -32.01 -17.97 16.79
CA GLU A 405 -32.79 -18.49 15.66
C GLU A 405 -32.13 -19.70 14.98
N HIS A 406 -30.80 -19.76 14.97
CA HIS A 406 -30.07 -20.95 14.52
C HIS A 406 -30.25 -22.13 15.48
N LEU A 407 -30.27 -21.91 16.80
CA LEU A 407 -30.54 -22.95 17.79
C LEU A 407 -31.97 -23.50 17.65
N THR A 408 -32.98 -22.63 17.49
CA THR A 408 -34.37 -23.08 17.27
C THR A 408 -34.54 -23.78 15.91
N ASN A 409 -33.93 -23.28 14.83
CA ASN A 409 -33.90 -23.97 13.53
C ASN A 409 -33.26 -25.36 13.61
N ASN A 410 -32.17 -25.52 14.36
CA ASN A 410 -31.50 -26.80 14.52
C ASN A 410 -32.40 -27.79 15.31
N SER A 411 -33.05 -27.32 16.37
CA SER A 411 -34.05 -28.10 17.11
C SER A 411 -35.22 -28.53 16.21
N LEU A 412 -35.80 -27.61 15.43
CA LEU A 412 -36.87 -27.90 14.47
C LEU A 412 -36.43 -28.90 13.40
N ARG A 413 -35.20 -28.80 12.88
CA ARG A 413 -34.64 -29.78 11.94
C ARG A 413 -34.51 -31.17 12.55
N GLN A 414 -34.07 -31.28 13.81
CA GLN A 414 -34.02 -32.56 14.53
C GLN A 414 -35.42 -33.17 14.75
N ILE A 415 -36.44 -32.34 14.99
CA ILE A 415 -37.83 -32.78 15.09
C ILE A 415 -38.36 -33.25 13.72
N ILE A 416 -38.09 -32.50 12.64
CA ILE A 416 -38.46 -32.89 11.27
C ILE A 416 -37.83 -34.25 10.91
N THR A 417 -36.53 -34.44 11.14
CA THR A 417 -35.86 -35.72 10.82
C THR A 417 -36.39 -36.90 11.65
N LYS A 418 -36.86 -36.68 12.89
CA LYS A 418 -37.59 -37.72 13.65
C LYS A 418 -38.93 -38.05 13.01
N LEU A 419 -39.74 -37.04 12.69
CA LEU A 419 -41.05 -37.23 12.05
C LEU A 419 -40.92 -37.87 10.65
N GLU A 420 -39.85 -37.57 9.90
CA GLU A 420 -39.53 -38.21 8.63
C GLU A 420 -39.19 -39.70 8.81
N MET A 421 -38.48 -40.05 9.89
CA MET A 421 -38.14 -41.43 10.24
C MET A 421 -39.37 -42.21 10.70
N GLU A 422 -40.17 -41.65 11.62
CA GLU A 422 -41.44 -42.21 12.10
C GLU A 422 -42.44 -42.41 10.94
N LEU A 423 -42.54 -41.45 10.02
CA LEU A 423 -43.35 -41.57 8.81
C LEU A 423 -42.79 -42.63 7.83
N GLY A 424 -41.48 -42.86 7.83
CA GLY A 424 -40.83 -43.93 7.08
C GLY A 424 -41.15 -45.31 7.63
N GLU A 425 -41.05 -45.47 8.95
CA GLU A 425 -41.45 -46.69 9.67
C GLU A 425 -42.94 -46.98 9.50
N GLU A 426 -43.82 -45.99 9.63
CA GLU A 426 -45.25 -46.22 9.47
C GLU A 426 -45.66 -46.53 8.02
N LYS A 427 -44.96 -45.96 7.02
CA LYS A 427 -45.11 -46.41 5.62
C LYS A 427 -44.66 -47.85 5.42
N ALA A 428 -43.59 -48.29 6.09
CA ALA A 428 -43.13 -49.68 6.04
C ALA A 428 -44.11 -50.64 6.75
N ASN A 429 -44.66 -50.24 7.90
CA ASN A 429 -45.72 -50.95 8.63
C ASN A 429 -46.97 -51.10 7.76
N SER A 430 -47.47 -50.00 7.21
CA SER A 430 -48.64 -49.97 6.32
C SER A 430 -48.45 -50.83 5.08
N LEU A 431 -47.28 -50.80 4.44
CA LEU A 431 -46.93 -51.69 3.33
C LEU A 431 -46.88 -53.17 3.75
N ASN A 432 -46.42 -53.48 4.97
CA ASN A 432 -46.41 -54.83 5.51
C ASN A 432 -47.84 -55.33 5.80
N VAL A 433 -48.69 -54.49 6.41
CA VAL A 433 -50.12 -54.76 6.61
C VAL A 433 -50.83 -54.96 5.27
N GLN A 434 -50.54 -54.15 4.25
CA GLN A 434 -51.10 -54.33 2.91
C GLN A 434 -50.68 -55.66 2.27
N LYS A 435 -49.42 -56.08 2.45
CA LYS A 435 -48.92 -57.39 2.00
C LYS A 435 -49.61 -58.55 2.72
N THR A 436 -49.78 -58.49 4.05
CA THR A 436 -50.47 -59.54 4.81
C THR A 436 -51.96 -59.60 4.48
N LEU A 437 -52.63 -58.45 4.32
CA LEU A 437 -54.03 -58.38 3.87
C LEU A 437 -54.20 -58.96 2.47
N SER A 438 -53.27 -58.68 1.54
CA SER A 438 -53.27 -59.25 0.19
C SER A 438 -53.10 -60.77 0.23
N ARG A 439 -52.18 -61.28 1.07
CA ARG A 439 -52.00 -62.72 1.29
C ARG A 439 -53.26 -63.38 1.85
N VAL A 440 -53.85 -62.83 2.92
CA VAL A 440 -55.07 -63.37 3.54
C VAL A 440 -56.26 -63.29 2.57
N THR A 441 -56.34 -62.28 1.71
CA THR A 441 -57.37 -62.17 0.67
C THR A 441 -57.18 -63.23 -0.43
N ALA A 442 -55.95 -63.50 -0.85
CA ALA A 442 -55.64 -64.59 -1.77
C ALA A 442 -55.99 -65.96 -1.16
N GLU A 443 -55.58 -66.21 0.09
CA GLU A 443 -55.89 -67.44 0.83
C GLU A 443 -57.40 -67.64 1.00
N LYS A 444 -58.15 -66.58 1.33
CA LYS A 444 -59.62 -66.57 1.35
C LYS A 444 -60.21 -66.93 -0.02
N ASN A 445 -59.69 -66.35 -1.10
CA ASN A 445 -60.19 -66.63 -2.45
C ASN A 445 -59.90 -68.07 -2.88
N THR A 446 -58.72 -68.62 -2.54
CA THR A 446 -58.42 -70.05 -2.74
C THR A 446 -59.33 -70.96 -1.89
N ALA A 447 -59.65 -70.57 -0.66
CA ALA A 447 -60.58 -71.30 0.20
C ALA A 447 -62.02 -71.26 -0.36
N LEU A 448 -62.47 -70.13 -0.92
CA LEU A 448 -63.77 -70.00 -1.58
C LEU A 448 -63.84 -70.85 -2.86
N LEU A 449 -62.77 -70.88 -3.68
CA LEU A 449 -62.69 -71.75 -4.85
C LEU A 449 -62.78 -73.24 -4.47
N ARG A 450 -62.03 -73.68 -3.44
CA ARG A 450 -62.15 -75.05 -2.90
C ARG A 450 -63.54 -75.34 -2.34
N ASN A 451 -64.20 -74.37 -1.70
CA ASN A 451 -65.55 -74.53 -1.18
C ASN A 451 -66.58 -74.70 -2.32
N ALA A 452 -66.45 -73.93 -3.40
CA ALA A 452 -67.25 -74.10 -4.61
C ALA A 452 -67.00 -75.45 -5.29
N GLU A 453 -65.74 -75.88 -5.40
CA GLU A 453 -65.35 -77.19 -5.94
C GLU A 453 -65.91 -78.36 -5.12
N ILE A 454 -65.78 -78.31 -3.79
CA ILE A 454 -66.39 -79.29 -2.86
C ILE A 454 -67.92 -79.28 -2.99
N SER A 455 -68.55 -78.12 -3.11
CA SER A 455 -70.01 -78.00 -3.29
C SER A 455 -70.47 -78.62 -4.61
N GLN A 456 -69.70 -78.43 -5.69
CA GLN A 456 -69.95 -79.04 -6.99
C GLN A 456 -69.79 -80.57 -6.95
N GLN A 457 -68.74 -81.07 -6.29
CA GLN A 457 -68.55 -82.51 -6.05
C GLN A 457 -69.70 -83.09 -5.23
N MET A 458 -70.17 -82.39 -4.19
CA MET A 458 -71.26 -82.83 -3.33
C MET A 458 -72.60 -82.92 -4.08
N GLU A 459 -72.92 -81.98 -4.97
CA GLU A 459 -74.14 -82.07 -5.78
C GLU A 459 -74.03 -83.14 -6.89
N MET A 460 -72.83 -83.40 -7.45
CA MET A 460 -72.62 -84.58 -8.30
C MET A 460 -72.84 -85.90 -7.55
N ILE A 461 -72.44 -85.98 -6.27
CA ILE A 461 -72.69 -87.16 -5.42
C ILE A 461 -74.20 -87.30 -5.16
N LYS A 462 -74.92 -86.22 -4.84
CA LYS A 462 -76.39 -86.25 -4.71
C LYS A 462 -77.10 -86.64 -6.01
N GLN A 463 -76.61 -86.22 -7.18
CA GLN A 463 -77.17 -86.69 -8.46
C GLN A 463 -76.93 -88.19 -8.70
N LYS A 464 -75.80 -88.75 -8.25
CA LYS A 464 -75.55 -90.19 -8.32
C LYS A 464 -76.47 -90.95 -7.35
N MET A 465 -76.59 -90.47 -6.11
CA MET A 465 -77.52 -91.00 -5.11
C MET A 465 -78.96 -91.03 -5.64
N ARG A 466 -79.47 -89.92 -6.19
CA ARG A 466 -80.82 -89.85 -6.78
C ARG A 466 -81.05 -90.78 -7.97
N ARG A 467 -80.01 -91.12 -8.75
CA ARG A 467 -80.10 -92.16 -9.80
C ARG A 467 -80.22 -93.55 -9.18
N GLN A 468 -79.39 -93.87 -8.19
CA GLN A 468 -79.42 -95.16 -7.49
C GLN A 468 -80.73 -95.36 -6.70
N GLU A 469 -81.33 -94.29 -6.15
CA GLU A 469 -82.67 -94.33 -5.55
C GLU A 469 -83.76 -94.65 -6.59
N SER A 470 -83.65 -94.13 -7.81
CA SER A 470 -84.56 -94.49 -8.92
C SER A 470 -84.38 -95.95 -9.34
N GLU A 471 -83.14 -96.38 -9.56
CA GLU A 471 -82.79 -97.76 -9.92
C GLU A 471 -83.26 -98.77 -8.85
N MET A 472 -83.14 -98.41 -7.56
CA MET A 472 -83.67 -99.18 -6.43
C MET A 472 -85.20 -99.27 -6.45
N ASN A 473 -85.91 -98.16 -6.70
CA ASN A 473 -87.37 -98.16 -6.81
C ASN A 473 -87.86 -99.01 -8.00
N ASP A 474 -87.17 -98.96 -9.14
CA ASP A 474 -87.49 -99.80 -10.31
C ASP A 474 -87.27 -101.29 -10.02
N LEU A 475 -86.24 -101.65 -9.23
CA LEU A 475 -86.03 -103.02 -8.75
C LEU A 475 -87.09 -103.46 -7.72
N ILE A 476 -87.53 -102.58 -6.82
CA ILE A 476 -88.63 -102.85 -5.88
C ILE A 476 -89.93 -103.10 -6.65
N ASN A 477 -90.25 -102.27 -7.65
CA ASN A 477 -91.37 -102.48 -8.55
C ASN A 477 -91.24 -103.81 -9.33
N LYS A 478 -90.03 -104.20 -9.74
CA LYS A 478 -89.77 -105.48 -10.40
C LYS A 478 -90.08 -106.67 -9.49
N ILE A 479 -89.74 -106.59 -8.21
CA ILE A 479 -89.99 -107.63 -7.20
C ILE A 479 -91.49 -107.81 -6.97
N GLY A 480 -92.25 -106.73 -6.73
CA GLY A 480 -93.70 -106.82 -6.48
C GLY A 480 -94.48 -107.50 -7.62
N ASN A 481 -94.11 -107.23 -8.87
CA ASN A 481 -94.71 -107.90 -10.03
C ASN A 481 -94.46 -109.43 -10.05
N LEU A 482 -93.30 -109.89 -9.58
CA LEU A 482 -92.96 -111.32 -9.49
C LEU A 482 -93.67 -112.02 -8.32
N GLU A 483 -93.95 -111.29 -7.23
CA GLU A 483 -94.74 -111.80 -6.10
C GLU A 483 -96.22 -112.02 -6.47
N ASP A 484 -96.77 -111.16 -7.33
CA ASP A 484 -98.12 -111.31 -7.91
C ASP A 484 -98.24 -112.52 -8.87
N GLU A 485 -97.23 -112.79 -9.70
CA GLU A 485 -97.20 -114.00 -10.55
C GLU A 485 -97.08 -115.28 -9.71
N ASN A 486 -96.21 -115.28 -8.70
CA ASN A 486 -96.02 -116.40 -7.77
C ASN A 486 -97.31 -116.70 -6.96
N SER A 487 -98.10 -115.68 -6.64
CA SER A 487 -99.38 -115.83 -5.97
C SER A 487 -100.43 -116.55 -6.84
N LYS A 488 -100.54 -116.18 -8.13
CA LYS A 488 -101.44 -116.83 -9.10
C LYS A 488 -101.06 -118.31 -9.34
N LEU A 489 -99.76 -118.62 -9.36
CA LEU A 489 -99.28 -120.01 -9.49
C LEU A 489 -99.67 -120.90 -8.29
N LYS A 490 -99.80 -120.33 -7.08
CA LYS A 490 -100.24 -121.08 -5.89
C LYS A 490 -101.72 -121.47 -5.95
N GLU A 491 -102.59 -120.59 -6.44
CA GLU A 491 -104.02 -120.91 -6.57
C GLU A 491 -104.26 -122.05 -7.56
N SER A 492 -103.59 -122.02 -8.72
CA SER A 492 -103.68 -123.08 -9.74
C SER A 492 -103.35 -124.46 -9.16
N ARG A 493 -102.29 -124.55 -8.35
CA ARG A 493 -101.83 -125.79 -7.72
C ARG A 493 -102.81 -126.37 -6.70
N ILE A 494 -103.64 -125.53 -6.05
CA ILE A 494 -104.68 -125.97 -5.10
C ILE A 494 -105.88 -126.58 -5.83
N ILE A 495 -106.18 -126.11 -7.06
CA ILE A 495 -107.26 -126.66 -7.90
C ILE A 495 -106.85 -128.05 -8.42
N GLU A 496 -105.64 -128.18 -8.93
CA GLU A 496 -105.04 -129.45 -9.40
C GLU A 496 -105.07 -130.53 -8.30
N GLN A 497 -104.73 -130.17 -7.06
CA GLN A 497 -104.69 -131.12 -5.94
C GLN A 497 -106.07 -131.67 -5.55
N LYS A 498 -107.16 -130.88 -5.72
CA LYS A 498 -108.54 -131.33 -5.45
C LYS A 498 -109.11 -132.25 -6.53
N LEU A 499 -108.71 -132.04 -7.80
CA LEU A 499 -109.14 -132.91 -8.89
C LEU A 499 -108.56 -134.31 -8.75
N ASN A 500 -107.27 -134.42 -8.38
CA ASN A 500 -106.62 -135.71 -8.19
C ASN A 500 -107.25 -136.56 -7.07
N SER A 501 -107.60 -135.97 -5.91
CA SER A 501 -108.30 -136.72 -4.85
C SER A 501 -109.66 -137.26 -5.29
N SER A 502 -110.41 -136.48 -6.09
CA SER A 502 -111.72 -136.90 -6.60
C SER A 502 -111.63 -138.00 -7.68
N ILE A 503 -110.46 -138.24 -8.28
CA ILE A 503 -110.24 -139.34 -9.21
C ILE A 503 -110.05 -140.65 -8.41
N THR A 504 -109.18 -140.64 -7.40
CA THR A 504 -108.92 -141.82 -6.55
C THR A 504 -110.19 -142.35 -5.87
N ASP A 505 -111.03 -141.46 -5.31
CA ASP A 505 -112.31 -141.83 -4.69
C ASP A 505 -113.30 -142.49 -5.65
N LEU A 506 -113.17 -142.27 -6.97
CA LEU A 506 -114.00 -142.89 -8.00
C LEU A 506 -113.39 -144.22 -8.51
N GLU A 507 -112.07 -144.33 -8.58
CA GLU A 507 -111.37 -145.56 -8.95
C GLU A 507 -111.62 -146.69 -7.93
N ASP A 508 -111.58 -146.39 -6.63
CA ASP A 508 -111.88 -147.38 -5.57
C ASP A 508 -113.35 -147.84 -5.62
N GLN A 509 -114.29 -146.94 -5.91
CA GLN A 509 -115.70 -147.32 -6.10
C GLN A 509 -115.90 -148.27 -7.30
N VAL A 510 -115.12 -148.10 -8.38
CA VAL A 510 -115.13 -149.01 -9.53
C VAL A 510 -114.48 -150.36 -9.17
N ALA A 511 -113.42 -150.38 -8.36
CA ALA A 511 -112.81 -151.61 -7.88
C ALA A 511 -113.79 -152.46 -7.02
N GLU A 512 -114.53 -151.81 -6.12
CA GLU A 512 -115.48 -152.49 -5.22
C GLU A 512 -116.67 -153.09 -6.00
N LYS A 513 -117.22 -152.36 -6.97
CA LYS A 513 -118.26 -152.86 -7.90
C LYS A 513 -117.78 -154.08 -8.68
N ASN A 514 -116.52 -154.09 -9.12
CA ASN A 514 -115.93 -155.21 -9.87
C ASN A 514 -115.73 -156.49 -9.03
N LYS A 515 -115.50 -156.38 -7.70
CA LYS A 515 -115.55 -157.55 -6.80
C LYS A 515 -116.96 -158.16 -6.78
N THR A 516 -118.00 -157.33 -6.64
CA THR A 516 -119.40 -157.78 -6.63
C THR A 516 -119.79 -158.49 -7.92
N ILE A 517 -119.33 -157.99 -9.06
CA ILE A 517 -119.56 -158.61 -10.38
C ILE A 517 -118.97 -160.02 -10.46
N LYS A 518 -117.75 -160.26 -9.94
CA LYS A 518 -117.14 -161.61 -9.93
C LYS A 518 -117.97 -162.64 -9.14
N VAL A 519 -118.56 -162.25 -8.02
CA VAL A 519 -119.42 -163.13 -7.21
C VAL A 519 -120.71 -163.49 -7.96
N LEU A 520 -121.30 -162.53 -8.69
CA LEU A 520 -122.48 -162.79 -9.53
C LEU A 520 -122.14 -163.62 -10.79
N GLN A 521 -120.96 -163.44 -11.37
CA GLN A 521 -120.48 -164.23 -12.51
C GLN A 521 -120.28 -165.70 -12.14
N LEU A 522 -119.78 -166.01 -10.93
CA LEU A 522 -119.67 -167.39 -10.46
C LEU A 522 -121.05 -168.07 -10.37
N ARG A 523 -122.08 -167.32 -9.96
CA ARG A 523 -123.48 -167.78 -9.90
C ARG A 523 -124.15 -167.92 -11.28
N LEU A 524 -123.56 -167.34 -12.31
CA LEU A 524 -124.00 -167.46 -13.72
C LEU A 524 -123.36 -168.66 -14.43
N ALA A 525 -122.26 -169.20 -13.92
CA ALA A 525 -121.57 -170.37 -14.49
C ALA A 525 -122.48 -171.61 -14.54
N ASP A 526 -123.23 -171.87 -13.47
CA ASP A 526 -124.15 -173.02 -13.39
C ASP A 526 -125.34 -172.90 -14.35
N LEU A 527 -125.87 -171.68 -14.53
CA LEU A 527 -127.01 -171.45 -15.43
C LEU A 527 -126.61 -171.40 -16.91
N LYS A 528 -125.44 -170.84 -17.27
CA LYS A 528 -125.00 -170.78 -18.68
C LYS A 528 -124.23 -172.01 -19.18
N LYS A 529 -124.08 -173.04 -18.34
CA LYS A 529 -123.87 -174.42 -18.81
C LYS A 529 -125.02 -174.92 -19.72
N THR A 530 -126.17 -174.23 -19.68
CA THR A 530 -127.37 -174.45 -20.52
C THR A 530 -127.34 -173.72 -21.87
N LEU A 531 -126.46 -172.73 -22.09
CA LEU A 531 -126.48 -171.88 -23.30
C LEU A 531 -125.06 -171.59 -23.83
N GLN A 532 -124.71 -172.31 -24.90
CA GLN A 532 -123.42 -172.28 -25.58
C GLN A 532 -123.10 -170.93 -26.29
N GLN A 533 -121.86 -170.84 -26.79
CA GLN A 533 -121.36 -169.95 -27.88
C GLN A 533 -120.89 -168.48 -27.59
N GLU A 534 -119.64 -168.20 -28.03
CA GLU A 534 -119.01 -166.97 -28.61
C GLU A 534 -118.22 -165.85 -27.81
N LEU A 535 -116.86 -165.87 -27.97
CA LEU A 535 -115.87 -164.85 -28.46
C LEU A 535 -115.43 -163.48 -27.77
N ARG A 536 -114.21 -163.46 -27.18
CA ARG A 536 -112.91 -162.69 -27.47
C ARG A 536 -112.65 -161.10 -27.59
N THR A 537 -111.72 -160.52 -26.76
CA THR A 537 -110.43 -159.70 -27.05
C THR A 537 -110.31 -158.07 -26.97
N PRO A 538 -109.18 -157.26 -27.28
CA PRO A 538 -108.42 -156.24 -26.37
C PRO A 538 -107.64 -154.88 -26.90
N ALA A 539 -106.76 -154.13 -26.10
CA ALA A 539 -105.45 -153.29 -26.41
C ALA A 539 -105.21 -151.66 -26.42
N ASN A 540 -103.93 -151.06 -26.24
CA ASN A 540 -103.22 -149.71 -26.72
C ASN A 540 -102.31 -148.68 -25.80
N SER A 541 -101.34 -147.77 -26.29
CA SER A 541 -100.45 -146.68 -25.55
C SER A 541 -99.47 -145.60 -26.33
N ASN A 542 -98.75 -144.53 -25.73
CA ASN A 542 -97.75 -143.46 -26.34
C ASN A 542 -96.85 -142.39 -25.43
N PHE A 543 -95.78 -141.58 -25.88
CA PHE A 543 -94.89 -140.50 -25.14
C PHE A 543 -93.71 -139.58 -25.86
N GLN A 544 -93.14 -138.37 -25.38
CA GLN A 544 -92.04 -137.43 -26.04
C GLN A 544 -91.29 -136.11 -25.33
N ASN A 545 -90.06 -135.56 -25.76
CA ASN A 545 -89.21 -134.20 -25.74
C ASN A 545 -88.48 -133.43 -24.48
N ASP A 546 -87.59 -132.31 -24.37
CA ASP A 546 -86.83 -131.15 -25.14
C ASP A 546 -85.65 -130.21 -24.41
N PHE A 547 -84.94 -129.18 -25.07
CA PHE A 547 -84.22 -127.80 -24.70
C PHE A 547 -82.66 -127.36 -24.38
N ILE A 548 -82.22 -126.01 -24.38
CA ILE A 548 -80.79 -125.27 -24.40
C ILE A 548 -80.67 -123.74 -23.75
N GLU A 549 -79.68 -122.74 -23.54
CA GLU A 549 -78.27 -122.10 -23.88
C GLU A 549 -77.48 -121.25 -22.69
N SER A 550 -76.55 -120.19 -22.59
CA SER A 550 -75.75 -119.02 -23.31
C SER A 550 -74.45 -118.29 -22.57
N ASN A 551 -73.83 -117.07 -22.92
CA ASN A 551 -72.45 -116.45 -22.44
C ASN A 551 -72.02 -114.84 -22.52
N SER A 552 -70.83 -114.24 -22.02
CA SER A 552 -70.28 -112.74 -22.08
C SER A 552 -68.78 -112.25 -21.62
N ALA A 553 -68.22 -110.95 -21.75
CA ALA A 553 -66.76 -110.43 -21.41
C ALA A 553 -66.30 -108.84 -21.28
N ALA A 554 -65.02 -108.41 -20.86
CA ALA A 554 -64.40 -106.97 -20.78
C ALA A 554 -62.81 -106.68 -20.48
N VAL A 555 -62.16 -105.42 -20.58
CA VAL A 555 -60.68 -104.97 -20.30
C VAL A 555 -60.33 -103.35 -20.28
N LEU A 556 -59.19 -102.51 -20.12
CA LEU A 556 -57.65 -102.35 -19.87
C LEU A 556 -57.11 -100.84 -19.43
N GLN A 557 -55.76 -100.41 -19.34
CA GLN A 557 -55.16 -99.09 -18.72
C GLN A 557 -53.88 -98.20 -19.29
N PRO A 558 -52.68 -97.77 -18.64
CA PRO A 558 -52.03 -96.35 -18.60
C PRO A 558 -50.44 -96.01 -18.81
N SER A 559 -49.81 -94.78 -18.54
CA SER A 559 -48.33 -94.30 -18.79
C SER A 559 -47.64 -92.99 -18.07
N GLN A 560 -46.34 -92.53 -18.34
CA GLN A 560 -45.45 -91.38 -17.73
C GLN A 560 -44.36 -90.66 -18.69
N ILE A 561 -43.29 -89.75 -18.50
CA ILE A 561 -42.28 -89.10 -17.50
C ILE A 561 -41.79 -87.59 -17.87
N SER A 562 -40.62 -86.80 -17.72
CA SER A 562 -39.11 -86.75 -17.35
C SER A 562 -38.40 -85.29 -17.10
N THR A 563 -37.03 -85.05 -16.94
CA THR A 563 -36.20 -83.74 -16.63
C THR A 563 -34.66 -83.64 -17.13
N LYS A 564 -33.57 -82.76 -16.90
CA LYS A 564 -33.02 -81.58 -16.04
C LYS A 564 -31.53 -80.98 -16.40
N HIS A 565 -31.00 -79.79 -15.88
CA HIS A 565 -29.53 -79.22 -15.66
C HIS A 565 -28.80 -78.12 -16.61
N PHE A 566 -27.63 -77.36 -16.41
CA PHE A 566 -26.84 -76.61 -15.31
C PHE A 566 -25.70 -75.45 -15.72
N PRO A 567 -24.38 -75.19 -15.26
CA PRO A 567 -23.66 -73.82 -15.11
C PRO A 567 -22.10 -73.52 -15.50
N SER A 568 -21.42 -72.32 -15.25
CA SER A 568 -19.91 -71.93 -15.46
C SER A 568 -19.28 -70.53 -14.92
N VAL A 569 -17.92 -70.22 -14.85
CA VAL A 569 -17.21 -68.92 -14.31
C VAL A 569 -15.61 -68.63 -14.47
N VAL A 570 -15.04 -67.36 -14.31
CA VAL A 570 -13.66 -66.82 -13.76
C VAL A 570 -12.40 -66.21 -14.59
N LYS A 571 -11.54 -65.19 -14.11
CA LYS A 571 -9.99 -64.93 -14.29
C LYS A 571 -9.25 -63.46 -14.24
N ARG A 572 -8.17 -63.24 -13.39
CA ARG A 572 -6.79 -62.47 -13.33
C ARG A 572 -6.37 -60.97 -13.73
N ASP A 573 -5.19 -60.47 -13.23
CA ASP A 573 -4.55 -59.09 -13.09
C ASP A 573 -3.17 -58.73 -13.78
N GLU A 574 -2.75 -57.43 -13.79
CA GLU A 574 -1.34 -56.86 -13.81
C GLU A 574 -1.26 -55.33 -13.46
N ASP A 575 -0.31 -54.84 -12.61
CA ASP A 575 0.27 -53.44 -12.59
C ASP A 575 1.34 -53.21 -11.45
N ASP A 576 2.66 -53.08 -11.72
CA ASP A 576 3.68 -52.74 -10.67
C ASP A 576 5.02 -52.09 -11.15
N VAL A 577 5.08 -51.52 -12.37
CA VAL A 577 6.36 -50.99 -12.92
C VAL A 577 6.63 -49.53 -12.50
N ASN A 578 5.59 -48.77 -12.17
CA ASN A 578 5.63 -47.29 -12.19
C ASN A 578 6.31 -46.65 -10.95
N PHE A 579 6.06 -47.17 -9.74
CA PHE A 579 6.49 -46.52 -8.49
C PHE A 579 8.01 -46.40 -8.31
N LYS A 580 8.78 -47.36 -8.83
CA LYS A 580 10.23 -47.42 -8.62
C LYS A 580 10.98 -46.34 -9.40
N TYR A 581 10.47 -45.96 -10.57
CA TYR A 581 11.02 -44.87 -11.39
C TYR A 581 10.64 -43.49 -10.81
N LEU A 582 9.35 -43.32 -10.47
CA LEU A 582 8.83 -42.09 -9.87
C LEU A 582 9.62 -41.67 -8.62
N LYS A 583 9.88 -42.61 -7.70
CA LYS A 583 10.66 -42.35 -6.48
C LYS A 583 12.06 -41.80 -6.78
N HIS A 584 12.74 -42.29 -7.82
CA HIS A 584 14.07 -41.82 -8.19
C HIS A 584 14.03 -40.40 -8.76
N VAL A 585 13.09 -40.11 -9.67
CA VAL A 585 12.97 -38.78 -10.31
C VAL A 585 12.63 -37.69 -9.29
N VAL A 586 11.69 -37.95 -8.37
CA VAL A 586 11.31 -36.99 -7.31
C VAL A 586 12.46 -36.73 -6.34
N ILE A 587 13.19 -37.77 -5.89
CA ILE A 587 14.37 -37.59 -5.01
C ILE A 587 15.48 -36.80 -5.73
N LYS A 588 15.70 -37.07 -7.02
CA LYS A 588 16.71 -36.34 -7.80
C LYS A 588 16.35 -34.86 -7.94
N PHE A 589 15.10 -34.52 -8.25
CA PHE A 589 14.65 -33.11 -8.32
C PHE A 589 14.82 -32.35 -7.00
N LEU A 590 14.56 -33.01 -5.86
CA LEU A 590 14.73 -32.41 -4.53
C LEU A 590 16.21 -32.25 -4.10
N THR A 591 17.16 -32.92 -4.77
CA THR A 591 18.60 -32.90 -4.42
C THR A 591 19.52 -32.33 -5.51
N SER A 592 19.00 -32.10 -6.72
CA SER A 592 19.71 -31.47 -7.85
C SER A 592 19.91 -29.97 -7.68
N ARG A 593 20.91 -29.41 -8.39
CA ARG A 593 21.18 -27.96 -8.44
C ARG A 593 20.12 -27.24 -9.30
N GLU A 594 19.93 -25.94 -9.10
CA GLU A 594 18.75 -25.22 -9.60
C GLU A 594 18.63 -25.10 -11.13
N TYR A 595 19.68 -25.45 -11.89
CA TYR A 595 19.63 -25.57 -13.35
C TYR A 595 19.13 -26.96 -13.79
N GLU A 596 19.62 -28.04 -13.15
CA GLU A 596 19.15 -29.41 -13.39
C GLU A 596 17.68 -29.58 -13.00
N ALA A 597 17.26 -28.95 -11.89
CA ALA A 597 15.88 -28.99 -11.41
C ALA A 597 14.87 -28.48 -12.45
N GLN A 598 15.20 -27.41 -13.21
CA GLN A 598 14.31 -26.89 -14.26
C GLN A 598 14.04 -27.91 -15.37
N HIS A 599 15.03 -28.70 -15.78
CA HIS A 599 14.85 -29.75 -16.79
C HIS A 599 14.03 -30.95 -16.28
N LEU A 600 14.02 -31.18 -14.96
CA LEU A 600 13.26 -32.27 -14.33
C LEU A 600 11.77 -31.95 -14.11
N ILE A 601 11.34 -30.68 -14.15
CA ILE A 601 9.93 -30.27 -13.97
C ILE A 601 9.00 -31.04 -14.92
N LYS A 602 9.33 -31.10 -16.21
CA LYS A 602 8.51 -31.79 -17.24
C LYS A 602 8.45 -33.30 -17.04
N ALA A 603 9.52 -33.91 -16.54
CA ALA A 603 9.55 -35.33 -16.20
C ALA A 603 8.68 -35.65 -14.98
N ILE A 604 8.61 -34.74 -13.99
CA ILE A 604 7.75 -34.90 -12.82
C ILE A 604 6.28 -34.63 -13.16
N SER A 605 6.00 -33.56 -13.92
CA SER A 605 4.65 -33.24 -14.41
C SER A 605 4.00 -34.41 -15.15
N THR A 606 4.75 -35.03 -16.08
CA THR A 606 4.27 -36.20 -16.84
C THR A 606 4.14 -37.47 -16.00
N LEU A 607 5.05 -37.74 -15.04
CA LEU A 607 4.99 -38.92 -14.17
C LEU A 607 3.93 -38.82 -13.05
N LEU A 608 3.63 -37.62 -12.55
CA LEU A 608 2.61 -37.37 -11.53
C LEU A 608 1.25 -36.92 -12.09
N LYS A 609 1.15 -36.71 -13.42
CA LYS A 609 -0.05 -36.20 -14.11
C LYS A 609 -0.53 -34.85 -13.56
N PHE A 610 0.40 -33.93 -13.29
CA PHE A 610 0.06 -32.56 -12.87
C PHE A 610 -0.73 -31.82 -13.95
N THR A 611 -1.59 -30.89 -13.54
CA THR A 611 -2.23 -29.97 -14.49
C THR A 611 -1.23 -28.90 -14.97
N PRO A 612 -1.48 -28.23 -16.12
CA PRO A 612 -0.62 -27.14 -16.60
C PRO A 612 -0.44 -26.01 -15.57
N GLU A 613 -1.45 -25.77 -14.72
CA GLU A 613 -1.42 -24.80 -13.63
C GLU A 613 -0.49 -25.23 -12.50
N GLU A 614 -0.46 -26.52 -12.17
CA GLU A 614 0.42 -27.10 -11.15
C GLU A 614 1.88 -27.16 -11.62
N GLU A 615 2.13 -27.56 -12.87
CA GLU A 615 3.47 -27.50 -13.48
C GLU A 615 4.01 -26.06 -13.47
N LYS A 616 3.18 -25.09 -13.87
CA LYS A 616 3.52 -23.67 -13.82
C LYS A 616 3.78 -23.19 -12.40
N LEU A 617 2.95 -23.55 -11.42
CA LEU A 617 3.15 -23.12 -10.02
C LEU A 617 4.49 -23.60 -9.45
N ILE A 618 4.95 -24.78 -9.85
CA ILE A 618 6.28 -25.31 -9.48
C ILE A 618 7.39 -24.52 -10.18
N GLN A 619 7.25 -24.19 -11.47
CA GLN A 619 8.22 -23.37 -12.18
C GLN A 619 8.31 -21.94 -11.62
N ASP A 620 7.17 -21.26 -11.43
CA ASP A 620 7.08 -19.92 -10.82
C ASP A 620 7.72 -19.92 -9.41
N THR A 621 7.59 -21.01 -8.65
CA THR A 621 8.22 -21.16 -7.32
C THR A 621 9.74 -21.36 -7.40
N LEU A 622 10.24 -22.07 -8.40
CA LEU A 622 11.67 -22.27 -8.62
C LEU A 622 12.34 -21.01 -9.17
N GLU A 623 11.65 -20.23 -10.01
CA GLU A 623 12.12 -18.93 -10.50
C GLU A 623 12.03 -17.83 -9.45
N TRP A 624 11.01 -17.84 -8.58
CA TRP A 624 10.96 -16.98 -7.39
C TRP A 624 12.21 -17.15 -6.52
N LYS A 625 12.63 -18.41 -6.25
CA LYS A 625 13.87 -18.69 -5.50
C LYS A 625 15.15 -18.18 -6.17
N LYS A 626 15.13 -17.79 -7.44
CA LYS A 626 16.28 -17.22 -8.18
C LYS A 626 16.27 -15.69 -8.23
N SER A 627 15.19 -15.03 -7.77
CA SER A 627 15.02 -13.57 -7.87
C SER A 627 15.03 -12.90 -6.49
N TRP A 628 16.00 -12.01 -6.26
CA TRP A 628 16.14 -11.24 -5.02
C TRP A 628 14.94 -10.31 -4.74
N PHE A 629 14.18 -9.95 -5.78
CA PHE A 629 13.05 -9.00 -5.71
C PHE A 629 11.69 -9.63 -6.07
N GLY A 630 11.61 -10.96 -6.15
CA GLY A 630 10.37 -11.67 -6.45
C GLY A 630 9.42 -11.75 -5.25
N SER A 631 8.13 -11.54 -5.49
CA SER A 631 7.07 -11.86 -4.52
C SER A 631 6.70 -13.35 -4.61
N LYS A 632 6.53 -14.01 -3.45
CA LYS A 632 6.31 -15.46 -3.38
C LYS A 632 4.99 -15.88 -4.08
N PRO A 633 4.97 -16.92 -4.93
CA PRO A 633 3.75 -17.41 -5.57
C PRO A 633 2.65 -17.75 -4.57
N LYS A 634 1.41 -17.36 -4.89
CA LYS A 634 0.22 -17.58 -4.06
C LYS A 634 -0.34 -18.98 -4.35
N ILE A 635 -0.08 -19.93 -3.44
CA ILE A 635 -0.73 -21.24 -3.46
C ILE A 635 -2.23 -21.04 -3.21
N SER A 636 -3.06 -21.31 -4.21
CA SER A 636 -4.51 -21.37 -4.06
C SER A 636 -4.90 -22.56 -3.18
N LYS A 637 -5.81 -22.36 -2.22
CA LYS A 637 -6.36 -23.46 -1.42
C LYS A 637 -7.32 -24.28 -2.28
N VAL A 638 -6.81 -25.30 -2.97
CA VAL A 638 -7.63 -26.25 -3.72
C VAL A 638 -8.66 -26.88 -2.79
N GLN A 639 -9.93 -26.76 -3.17
CA GLN A 639 -11.08 -27.18 -2.37
C GLN A 639 -11.20 -28.71 -2.45
N LYS A 640 -11.41 -29.39 -1.31
CA LYS A 640 -11.52 -30.87 -1.27
C LYS A 640 -12.84 -31.36 -1.89
N THR A 641 -12.90 -31.44 -3.22
CA THR A 641 -13.92 -32.22 -3.94
C THR A 641 -13.48 -33.68 -4.00
N VAL A 642 -13.80 -34.47 -2.98
CA VAL A 642 -13.55 -35.93 -2.98
C VAL A 642 -14.63 -36.61 -3.82
N SER A 643 -14.40 -36.71 -5.12
CA SER A 643 -15.22 -37.55 -6.02
C SER A 643 -14.77 -39.01 -5.90
N PHE A 644 -15.38 -39.76 -5.00
CA PHE A 644 -15.38 -41.22 -5.13
C PHE A 644 -16.19 -41.60 -6.38
N ALA A 645 -15.54 -42.27 -7.32
CA ALA A 645 -16.19 -43.00 -8.40
C ALA A 645 -16.00 -44.50 -8.17
N SER A 646 -17.01 -45.28 -8.54
CA SER A 646 -16.98 -46.74 -8.67
C SER A 646 -17.10 -47.11 -10.14
#